data_AF-A0A158AJY0-F1
#
_entry.id   AF-A0A158AJY0-F1
#
_cell.length_a   1.000
_cell.length_b   1.000
_cell.length_c   1.000
_cell.angle_alpha   90.00
_cell.angle_beta   90.00
_cell.angle_gamma   90.00
#
_symmetry.space_group_name_H-M   'P 1'
#
loop_
_entity.id
_entity.type
_entity.pdbx_description
1 polymer ?
#
loop_
_entity_poly.entity_id
_entity_poly.type
_entity_poly.pdbx_seq_one_letter_code
_entity_poly.pdbx_strand_id
1 'polypeptide(L)'
;MSAPRIPSPETEVSVANSRLERFVDARLWSSRILVVVLTIFAAFALYFVVTVPLAFGQQLAFATICFICALGFRRLSGQYATLVMIMLSIVASSRYMFWRLTETTYWERPLDAAWGLLLVAAEVYATLVLLLGYFQTAWPLKRKPLPLPADRSQWPTVDVFIPTYNEPLSVVKPTIYAALALDYPSDKIAIHVLDDGRRPEFKAFCEEVGVNWTIRTHNRHAKAGNINEALKVTKGEFLAIFDCDHIPTRSFLQICLGWFLRDKLLSMLQTPHHFFSPDPFERNLGTFRKVPNEGELFYGLVQDGNDLWNATFFCGSCAVLRRSMVEEIGGIAVETVTEDAHTALKLHRLGYTTAYLAIPQAAGLATESLSGHIGQRIRWARGMTQIFRIDNPLTGRGLKIGQRLCYLNGMLHFFYGVPRLVFLTAPLSYLFFGAHVIEAAASTIAIFALPHMMHASITNSRMQRSFRHSFWAEVYESVLASYITAPTLLAVINPKLGKFNVTAKGGQIAKDYFDWYISRPYLFLLLLNLLGFVAGIVHIVMYWQIRSEVNTTILNLCWTVYNMLILGASVAAASERKQVRATHRVTMKMPVMLKFSTGRTLACETIDYSEGGVGVALPKKIEVPMHERVTVSLFRGDEEYAFPATVGYTEPGRVGLRFSELTREQEYDFVKTTFARADAWTGWSEGRRPDTPLRGLSHVLLVGTRGIAGLFEHLYSDLRTWMNKRPVDVKKLKTKDQ
;
A
#
# COMPACT_ATOMS: atom_id res chain seq x y z
N MET A 1 -23.91 36.95 31.03
CA MET A 1 -24.55 37.20 29.71
C MET A 1 -23.44 37.22 28.68
N SER A 2 -23.26 36.32 27.72
CA SER A 2 -24.08 35.28 27.08
C SER A 2 -23.13 34.16 26.64
N ALA A 3 -23.49 32.90 26.90
CA ALA A 3 -22.68 31.74 26.52
C ALA A 3 -22.55 31.60 24.98
N PRO A 4 -21.39 31.19 24.44
CA PRO A 4 -21.26 30.88 23.03
C PRO A 4 -22.09 29.62 22.70
N ARG A 5 -23.01 29.75 21.74
CA ARG A 5 -23.85 28.66 21.26
C ARG A 5 -22.98 27.56 20.65
N ILE A 6 -23.12 26.35 21.19
CA ILE A 6 -22.64 25.11 20.56
C ILE A 6 -23.43 24.96 19.23
N PRO A 7 -22.77 24.82 18.08
CA PRO A 7 -23.48 24.60 16.83
C PRO A 7 -24.20 23.24 16.86
N SER A 8 -25.47 23.24 16.50
CA SER A 8 -26.32 22.05 16.38
C SER A 8 -25.78 21.07 15.33
N PRO A 9 -26.06 19.75 15.42
CA PRO A 9 -25.46 18.71 14.58
C PRO A 9 -25.91 18.68 13.11
N GLU A 10 -26.55 19.75 12.60
CA GLU A 10 -27.17 19.76 11.27
C GLU A 10 -26.40 20.56 10.21
N THR A 11 -25.17 20.96 10.47
CA THR A 11 -24.35 21.71 9.49
C THR A 11 -22.98 21.06 9.29
N GLU A 12 -22.75 20.60 8.05
CA GLU A 12 -21.55 19.98 7.45
C GLU A 12 -21.38 18.47 7.73
N VAL A 13 -21.65 17.53 6.80
CA VAL A 13 -21.32 17.45 5.37
C VAL A 13 -22.52 16.86 4.61
N SER A 14 -23.44 17.70 4.16
CA SER A 14 -24.28 17.33 3.02
C SER A 14 -23.37 17.47 1.80
N VAL A 15 -23.03 16.36 1.13
CA VAL A 15 -22.53 16.44 -0.24
C VAL A 15 -23.59 17.22 -0.99
N ALA A 16 -23.28 18.44 -1.41
CA ALA A 16 -24.19 19.23 -2.22
C ALA A 16 -24.40 18.45 -3.52
N ASN A 17 -25.49 17.68 -3.59
CA ASN A 17 -25.81 16.90 -4.78
C ASN A 17 -25.78 17.86 -5.96
N SER A 18 -24.84 17.63 -6.88
CA SER A 18 -24.69 18.51 -8.04
C SER A 18 -26.01 18.52 -8.82
N ARG A 19 -26.30 19.57 -9.59
CA ARG A 19 -27.52 19.61 -10.41
C ARG A 19 -27.65 18.37 -11.30
N LEU A 20 -26.53 17.78 -11.71
CA LEU A 20 -26.47 16.53 -12.46
C LEU A 20 -26.93 15.33 -11.63
N GLU A 21 -26.55 15.25 -10.35
CA GLU A 21 -26.90 14.11 -9.49
C GLU A 21 -28.40 14.10 -9.20
N ARG A 22 -28.99 15.28 -8.93
CA ARG A 22 -30.45 15.40 -8.75
C ARG A 22 -31.26 15.06 -10.01
N PHE A 23 -30.69 15.32 -11.18
CA PHE A 23 -31.34 14.99 -12.46
C PHE A 23 -31.28 13.48 -12.74
N VAL A 24 -30.13 12.84 -12.48
CA VAL A 24 -29.95 11.40 -12.68
C VAL A 24 -30.73 10.58 -11.65
N ASP A 25 -30.80 11.02 -10.39
CA ASP A 25 -31.54 10.33 -9.32
C ASP A 25 -33.08 10.45 -9.47
N ALA A 26 -33.58 11.16 -10.49
CA ALA A 26 -35.00 11.20 -10.81
C ALA A 26 -35.53 9.79 -11.16
N ARG A 27 -36.77 9.51 -10.76
CA ARG A 27 -37.49 8.21 -10.67
C ARG A 27 -37.48 7.30 -11.93
N LEU A 28 -36.87 7.72 -13.04
CA LEU A 28 -36.72 7.01 -14.31
C LEU A 28 -35.95 5.69 -14.19
N TRP A 29 -34.98 5.57 -13.29
CA TRP A 29 -34.10 4.40 -13.18
C TRP A 29 -34.64 3.23 -12.35
N SER A 30 -35.89 3.31 -11.89
CA SER A 30 -36.52 2.25 -11.08
C SER A 30 -36.95 1.02 -11.91
N SER A 31 -37.08 1.15 -13.23
CA SER A 31 -37.46 0.05 -14.12
C SER A 31 -36.26 -0.78 -14.55
N ARG A 32 -36.21 -2.05 -14.11
CA ARG A 32 -35.18 -3.03 -14.55
C ARG A 32 -35.13 -3.19 -16.07
N ILE A 33 -36.29 -3.13 -16.74
CA ILE A 33 -36.39 -3.27 -18.20
C ILE A 33 -35.70 -2.09 -18.89
N LEU A 34 -35.97 -0.87 -18.43
CA LEU A 34 -35.35 0.33 -19.00
C LEU A 34 -33.82 0.29 -18.83
N VAL A 35 -33.33 -0.11 -17.65
CA VAL A 35 -31.87 -0.27 -17.40
C VAL A 35 -31.26 -1.28 -18.37
N VAL A 36 -31.90 -2.42 -18.60
CA VAL A 36 -31.40 -3.45 -19.53
C VAL A 36 -31.36 -2.90 -20.96
N VAL A 37 -32.44 -2.26 -21.43
CA VAL A 37 -32.51 -1.69 -22.79
C VAL A 37 -31.44 -0.61 -22.98
N LEU A 38 -31.29 0.32 -22.04
CA LEU A 38 -30.26 1.36 -22.09
C LEU A 38 -28.85 0.77 -22.04
N THR A 39 -28.64 -0.31 -21.28
CA THR A 39 -27.35 -1.01 -21.24
C THR A 39 -27.01 -1.65 -22.58
N ILE A 40 -27.98 -2.32 -23.22
CA ILE A 40 -27.80 -2.91 -24.56
C ILE A 40 -27.51 -1.82 -25.59
N PHE A 41 -28.27 -0.72 -25.58
CA PHE A 41 -28.04 0.41 -26.46
C PHE A 41 -26.65 1.02 -26.25
N ALA A 42 -26.23 1.23 -25.00
CA ALA A 42 -24.91 1.76 -24.68
C ALA A 42 -23.79 0.81 -25.14
N ALA A 43 -23.95 -0.50 -24.98
CA ALA A 43 -23.00 -1.49 -25.47
C ALA A 43 -22.88 -1.47 -27.00
N PHE A 44 -24.02 -1.36 -27.70
CA PHE A 44 -24.06 -1.22 -29.15
C PHE A 44 -23.37 0.09 -29.61
N ALA A 45 -23.68 1.22 -28.98
CA ALA A 45 -23.03 2.49 -29.28
C ALA A 45 -21.51 2.44 -29.03
N LEU A 46 -21.08 1.85 -27.91
CA LEU A 46 -19.67 1.65 -27.60
C LEU A 46 -18.97 0.81 -28.68
N TYR A 47 -19.61 -0.26 -29.15
CA TYR A 47 -19.09 -1.09 -30.25
C TYR A 47 -18.79 -0.23 -31.49
N PHE A 48 -19.73 0.58 -31.99
CA PHE A 48 -19.47 1.43 -33.16
C PHE A 48 -18.38 2.49 -32.91
N VAL A 49 -18.39 3.14 -31.74
CA VAL A 49 -17.36 4.13 -31.40
C VAL A 49 -15.97 3.51 -31.37
N VAL A 50 -15.86 2.23 -30.98
CA VAL A 50 -14.60 1.50 -30.92
C VAL A 50 -14.17 1.00 -32.29
N THR A 51 -15.09 0.44 -33.10
CA THR A 51 -14.72 -0.30 -34.31
C THR A 51 -14.72 0.51 -35.60
N VAL A 52 -15.40 1.66 -35.65
CA VAL A 52 -15.48 2.47 -36.88
C VAL A 52 -14.08 3.01 -37.23
N PRO A 53 -13.53 2.68 -38.43
CA PRO A 53 -12.24 3.20 -38.85
C PRO A 53 -12.38 4.70 -39.13
N LEU A 54 -11.42 5.48 -38.65
CA LEU A 54 -11.37 6.93 -38.88
C LEU A 54 -10.08 7.27 -39.62
N ALA A 55 -10.17 8.16 -40.60
CA ALA A 55 -8.97 8.71 -41.23
C ALA A 55 -8.12 9.47 -40.18
N PHE A 56 -6.81 9.61 -40.43
CA PHE A 56 -5.85 10.21 -39.49
C PHE A 56 -6.36 11.52 -38.85
N GLY A 57 -6.84 12.47 -39.67
CA GLY A 57 -7.35 13.75 -39.18
C GLY A 57 -8.63 13.64 -38.34
N GLN A 58 -9.52 12.71 -38.68
CA GLN A 58 -10.75 12.45 -37.93
C GLN A 58 -10.46 11.78 -36.59
N GLN A 59 -9.53 10.81 -36.56
CA GLN A 59 -9.07 10.17 -35.34
C GLN A 59 -8.41 11.18 -34.40
N LEU A 60 -7.55 12.06 -34.93
CA LEU A 60 -6.92 13.13 -34.15
C LEU A 60 -7.96 14.09 -33.56
N ALA A 61 -8.94 14.51 -34.37
CA ALA A 61 -10.03 15.37 -33.91
C ALA A 61 -10.86 14.69 -32.81
N PHE A 62 -11.26 13.43 -33.02
CA PHE A 62 -12.00 12.63 -32.04
C PHE A 62 -11.25 12.52 -30.71
N ALA A 63 -9.98 12.11 -30.76
CA ALA A 63 -9.14 11.98 -29.58
C ALA A 63 -8.99 13.32 -28.81
N THR A 64 -8.80 14.41 -29.56
CA THR A 64 -8.65 15.75 -28.99
C THR A 64 -9.94 16.23 -28.31
N ILE A 65 -11.09 16.05 -28.97
CA ILE A 65 -12.40 16.42 -28.40
C ILE A 65 -12.67 15.62 -27.14
N CYS A 66 -12.51 14.29 -27.18
CA CYS A 66 -12.69 13.45 -26.00
C CYS A 66 -11.78 13.88 -24.84
N PHE A 67 -10.52 14.22 -25.13
CA PHE A 67 -9.58 14.66 -24.11
C PHE A 67 -9.97 16.03 -23.52
N ILE A 68 -10.40 16.99 -24.34
CA ILE A 68 -10.93 18.28 -23.88
C ILE A 68 -12.16 18.07 -22.99
N CYS A 69 -13.08 17.18 -23.38
CA CYS A 69 -14.22 16.81 -22.55
C CYS A 69 -13.77 16.26 -21.19
N ALA A 70 -12.82 15.33 -21.16
CA ALA A 70 -12.30 14.78 -19.91
C ALA A 70 -11.63 15.85 -19.02
N LEU A 71 -10.91 16.81 -19.60
CA LEU A 71 -10.38 17.96 -18.85
C LEU A 71 -11.48 18.86 -18.28
N GLY A 72 -12.60 19.03 -19.01
CA GLY A 72 -13.79 19.74 -18.53
C GLY A 72 -14.42 19.02 -17.33
N PHE A 73 -14.74 17.73 -17.47
CA PHE A 73 -15.33 16.92 -16.40
C PHE A 73 -14.41 16.78 -15.18
N ARG A 74 -13.09 16.79 -15.39
CA ARG A 74 -12.10 16.79 -14.30
C ARG A 74 -12.27 17.97 -13.35
N ARG A 75 -12.80 19.11 -13.81
CA ARG A 75 -13.03 20.31 -12.97
C ARG A 75 -14.33 20.26 -12.18
N LEU A 76 -15.28 19.43 -12.60
CA LEU A 76 -16.57 19.30 -11.91
C LEU A 76 -16.39 18.49 -10.62
N SER A 77 -17.14 18.84 -9.57
CA SER A 77 -17.26 18.02 -8.36
C SER A 77 -18.30 16.91 -8.57
N GLY A 78 -18.28 15.88 -7.72
CA GLY A 78 -19.25 14.77 -7.75
C GLY A 78 -18.72 13.47 -8.36
N GLN A 79 -19.44 12.38 -8.07
CA GLN A 79 -19.07 11.03 -8.48
C GLN A 79 -19.42 10.75 -9.94
N TYR A 80 -20.54 11.28 -10.44
CA TYR A 80 -20.96 11.13 -11.83
C TYR A 80 -19.95 11.72 -12.83
N ALA A 81 -19.32 12.85 -12.51
CA ALA A 81 -18.25 13.40 -13.35
C ALA A 81 -17.06 12.43 -13.46
N THR A 82 -16.76 11.70 -12.38
CA THR A 82 -15.74 10.63 -12.39
C THR A 82 -16.18 9.46 -13.26
N LEU A 83 -17.46 9.03 -13.18
CA LEU A 83 -17.99 7.97 -14.04
C LEU A 83 -17.91 8.34 -15.53
N VAL A 84 -18.22 9.58 -15.90
CA VAL A 84 -18.07 10.05 -17.28
C VAL A 84 -16.61 9.99 -17.74
N MET A 85 -15.66 10.40 -16.90
CA MET A 85 -14.22 10.27 -17.20
C MET A 85 -13.79 8.81 -17.36
N ILE A 86 -14.29 7.90 -16.50
CA ILE A 86 -14.08 6.46 -16.64
C ILE A 86 -14.60 5.99 -18.00
N MET A 87 -15.82 6.38 -18.40
CA MET A 87 -16.37 6.00 -19.70
C MET A 87 -15.56 6.53 -20.88
N LEU A 88 -15.10 7.79 -20.83
CA LEU A 88 -14.20 8.35 -21.85
C LEU A 88 -12.86 7.60 -21.92
N SER A 89 -12.32 7.20 -20.77
CA SER A 89 -11.12 6.36 -20.68
C SER A 89 -11.34 4.97 -21.27
N ILE A 90 -12.47 4.33 -20.95
CA ILE A 90 -12.84 3.03 -21.54
C ILE A 90 -12.96 3.16 -23.06
N VAL A 91 -13.63 4.18 -23.58
CA VAL A 91 -13.76 4.43 -25.03
C VAL A 91 -12.38 4.57 -25.68
N ALA A 92 -11.50 5.43 -25.14
CA ALA A 92 -10.17 5.62 -25.70
C ALA A 92 -9.31 4.34 -25.63
N SER A 93 -9.39 3.61 -24.51
CA SER A 93 -8.65 2.36 -24.29
C SER A 93 -9.12 1.24 -25.19
N SER A 94 -10.43 1.03 -25.31
CA SER A 94 -11.02 0.00 -26.16
C SER A 94 -10.76 0.30 -27.63
N ARG A 95 -10.82 1.57 -28.07
CA ARG A 95 -10.49 1.95 -29.44
C ARG A 95 -9.00 1.74 -29.77
N TYR A 96 -8.10 2.09 -28.85
CA TYR A 96 -6.68 1.77 -28.99
C TYR A 96 -6.45 0.26 -29.05
N MET A 97 -7.08 -0.52 -28.15
CA MET A 97 -6.89 -1.97 -28.11
C MET A 97 -7.48 -2.67 -29.34
N PHE A 98 -8.62 -2.19 -29.86
CA PHE A 98 -9.18 -2.69 -31.10
C PHE A 98 -8.19 -2.48 -32.25
N TRP A 99 -7.73 -1.25 -32.46
CA TRP A 99 -6.70 -0.92 -33.46
C TRP A 99 -5.43 -1.76 -33.28
N ARG A 100 -4.94 -1.89 -32.04
CA ARG A 100 -3.75 -2.68 -31.71
C ARG A 100 -3.91 -4.15 -32.11
N LEU A 101 -5.07 -4.75 -31.83
CA LEU A 101 -5.33 -6.17 -32.10
C LEU A 101 -5.65 -6.46 -33.57
N THR A 102 -6.20 -5.50 -34.33
CA THR A 102 -6.66 -5.75 -35.71
C THR A 102 -5.69 -5.27 -36.79
N GLU A 103 -4.95 -4.17 -36.54
CA GLU A 103 -4.20 -3.48 -37.61
C GLU A 103 -2.68 -3.51 -37.42
N THR A 104 -2.16 -4.00 -36.29
CA THR A 104 -0.72 -3.82 -35.96
C THR A 104 0.06 -5.11 -35.70
N THR A 105 -0.59 -6.27 -35.84
CA THR A 105 0.03 -7.59 -35.64
C THR A 105 0.41 -8.21 -36.99
N TYR A 106 1.70 -8.48 -37.17
CA TYR A 106 2.26 -9.10 -38.36
C TYR A 106 2.83 -10.48 -38.05
N TRP A 107 2.57 -11.48 -38.91
CA TRP A 107 2.88 -12.89 -38.61
C TRP A 107 3.94 -13.52 -39.51
N GLU A 108 4.49 -12.78 -40.49
CA GLU A 108 5.38 -13.42 -41.48
C GLU A 108 6.80 -13.67 -40.95
N ARG A 109 7.31 -12.80 -40.06
CA ARG A 109 8.63 -12.99 -39.44
C ARG A 109 8.46 -13.57 -38.04
N PRO A 110 8.95 -14.81 -37.77
CA PRO A 110 8.72 -15.47 -36.48
C PRO A 110 9.21 -14.68 -35.26
N LEU A 111 10.32 -13.96 -35.40
CA LEU A 111 10.87 -13.13 -34.32
C LEU A 111 9.95 -11.93 -34.03
N ASP A 112 9.54 -11.21 -35.06
CA ASP A 112 8.64 -10.05 -34.95
C ASP A 112 7.28 -10.47 -34.39
N ALA A 113 6.76 -11.61 -34.84
CA ALA A 113 5.53 -12.21 -34.34
C ALA A 113 5.63 -12.58 -32.85
N ALA A 114 6.75 -13.18 -32.41
CA ALA A 114 6.94 -13.56 -31.01
C ALA A 114 7.01 -12.35 -30.07
N TRP A 115 7.81 -11.34 -30.42
CA TRP A 115 7.89 -10.09 -29.64
C TRP A 115 6.59 -9.30 -29.71
N GLY A 116 5.95 -9.26 -30.89
CA GLY A 116 4.65 -8.64 -31.13
C GLY A 116 3.58 -9.21 -30.23
N LEU A 117 3.44 -10.54 -30.21
CA LEU A 117 2.47 -11.23 -29.36
C LEU A 117 2.76 -11.01 -27.87
N LEU A 118 4.03 -11.01 -27.47
CA LEU A 118 4.41 -10.75 -26.08
C LEU A 118 4.02 -9.34 -25.63
N LEU A 119 4.28 -8.32 -26.48
CA LEU A 119 3.90 -6.94 -26.20
C LEU A 119 2.37 -6.78 -26.16
N VAL A 120 1.66 -7.30 -27.15
CA VAL A 120 0.19 -7.24 -27.20
C VAL A 120 -0.43 -7.95 -26.00
N ALA A 121 0.09 -9.12 -25.58
CA ALA A 121 -0.39 -9.82 -24.39
C ALA A 121 -0.20 -8.98 -23.12
N ALA A 122 0.93 -8.28 -22.99
CA ALA A 122 1.19 -7.36 -21.89
C ALA A 122 0.22 -6.16 -21.90
N GLU A 123 -0.08 -5.59 -23.07
CA GLU A 123 -1.02 -4.48 -23.25
C GLU A 123 -2.48 -4.90 -22.97
N VAL A 124 -2.88 -6.10 -23.40
CA VAL A 124 -4.19 -6.70 -23.09
C VAL A 124 -4.33 -6.91 -21.59
N TYR A 125 -3.31 -7.47 -20.93
CA TYR A 125 -3.30 -7.62 -19.48
C TYR A 125 -3.44 -6.25 -18.79
N ALA A 126 -2.65 -5.24 -19.19
CA ALA A 126 -2.68 -3.92 -18.57
C ALA A 126 -4.07 -3.26 -18.73
N THR A 127 -4.68 -3.43 -19.90
CA THR A 127 -6.02 -2.92 -20.18
C THR A 127 -7.09 -3.67 -19.38
N LEU A 128 -6.98 -4.98 -19.24
CA LEU A 128 -7.88 -5.77 -18.39
C LEU A 128 -7.81 -5.30 -16.93
N VAL A 129 -6.62 -5.13 -16.37
CA VAL A 129 -6.41 -4.64 -15.00
C VAL A 129 -6.94 -3.20 -14.85
N LEU A 130 -6.78 -2.34 -15.86
CA LEU A 130 -7.35 -1.00 -15.87
C LEU A 130 -8.90 -1.04 -15.78
N LEU A 131 -9.55 -1.86 -16.61
CA LEU A 131 -11.01 -2.00 -16.63
C LEU A 131 -11.54 -2.56 -15.31
N LEU A 132 -10.87 -3.60 -14.76
CA LEU A 132 -11.21 -4.18 -13.47
C LEU A 132 -10.99 -3.17 -12.32
N GLY A 133 -9.92 -2.38 -12.38
CA GLY A 133 -9.65 -1.31 -11.43
C GLY A 133 -10.74 -0.24 -11.44
N TYR A 134 -11.21 0.17 -12.63
CA TYR A 134 -12.34 1.08 -12.76
C TYR A 134 -13.62 0.49 -12.19
N PHE A 135 -13.95 -0.76 -12.53
CA PHE A 135 -15.11 -1.45 -11.95
C PHE A 135 -15.07 -1.49 -10.43
N GLN A 136 -13.92 -1.85 -9.86
CA GLN A 136 -13.72 -2.00 -8.43
C GLN A 136 -13.81 -0.66 -7.68
N THR A 137 -13.34 0.43 -8.26
CA THR A 137 -13.21 1.73 -7.59
C THR A 137 -14.15 2.83 -8.12
N ALA A 138 -15.11 2.47 -8.97
CA ALA A 138 -16.06 3.39 -9.56
C ALA A 138 -16.89 4.15 -8.50
N TRP A 139 -17.26 3.47 -7.42
CA TRP A 139 -18.13 4.04 -6.38
C TRP A 139 -17.79 3.54 -4.96
N PRO A 140 -16.74 4.07 -4.32
CA PRO A 140 -16.37 3.69 -2.95
C PRO A 140 -17.52 3.98 -1.97
N LEU A 141 -17.83 3.00 -1.09
CA LEU A 141 -19.05 3.04 -0.26
C LEU A 141 -18.96 4.06 0.89
N LYS A 142 -17.75 4.34 1.41
CA LYS A 142 -17.46 5.28 2.49
C LYS A 142 -18.31 5.04 3.74
N ARG A 143 -18.38 3.77 4.15
CA ARG A 143 -19.14 3.32 5.31
C ARG A 143 -18.79 4.14 6.56
N LYS A 144 -19.81 4.50 7.34
CA LYS A 144 -19.65 5.20 8.62
C LYS A 144 -19.74 4.22 9.79
N PRO A 145 -19.06 4.48 10.92
CA PRO A 145 -19.25 3.70 12.15
C PRO A 145 -20.72 3.71 12.57
N LEU A 146 -21.17 2.60 13.15
CA LEU A 146 -22.47 2.53 13.81
C LEU A 146 -22.25 2.42 15.32
N PRO A 147 -23.02 3.17 16.13
CA PRO A 147 -22.89 3.10 17.57
C PRO A 147 -23.33 1.72 18.08
N LEU A 148 -22.66 1.24 19.12
CA LEU A 148 -23.17 0.15 19.94
C LEU A 148 -24.38 0.60 20.78
N PRO A 149 -25.22 -0.33 21.26
CA PRO A 149 -26.29 -0.01 22.20
C PRO A 149 -25.76 0.73 23.42
N ALA A 150 -26.53 1.68 23.95
CA ALA A 150 -26.15 2.45 25.13
C ALA A 150 -25.95 1.54 26.37
N ASP A 151 -26.76 0.47 26.47
CA ASP A 151 -26.64 -0.57 27.48
C ASP A 151 -25.47 -1.51 27.14
N ARG A 152 -24.40 -1.43 27.95
CA ARG A 152 -23.18 -2.23 27.80
C ARG A 152 -23.38 -3.72 28.06
N SER A 153 -24.44 -4.13 28.75
CA SER A 153 -24.71 -5.55 29.00
C SER A 153 -25.00 -6.33 27.71
N GLN A 154 -25.54 -5.62 26.70
CA GLN A 154 -25.86 -6.13 25.37
C GLN A 154 -24.64 -6.21 24.44
N TRP A 155 -23.49 -5.73 24.88
CA TRP A 155 -22.27 -5.80 24.08
C TRP A 155 -21.78 -7.26 24.01
N PRO A 156 -21.34 -7.72 22.83
CA PRO A 156 -20.91 -9.10 22.65
C PRO A 156 -19.56 -9.36 23.32
N THR A 157 -19.23 -10.62 23.56
CA THR A 157 -17.90 -11.00 24.06
C THR A 157 -16.86 -11.01 22.93
N VAL A 158 -15.63 -10.61 23.24
CA VAL A 158 -14.55 -10.49 22.25
C VAL A 158 -13.26 -11.11 22.79
N ASP A 159 -12.66 -12.00 22.01
CA ASP A 159 -11.27 -12.41 22.20
C ASP A 159 -10.34 -11.55 21.32
N VAL A 160 -9.34 -10.91 21.93
CA VAL A 160 -8.29 -10.17 21.20
C VAL A 160 -7.08 -11.08 21.04
N PHE A 161 -6.71 -11.39 19.80
CA PHE A 161 -5.57 -12.23 19.46
C PHE A 161 -4.39 -11.41 18.95
N ILE A 162 -3.25 -11.59 19.61
CA ILE A 162 -1.97 -10.99 19.26
C ILE A 162 -0.95 -12.11 18.98
N PRO A 163 -0.90 -12.66 17.75
CA PRO A 163 0.06 -13.69 17.41
C PRO A 163 1.47 -13.13 17.24
N THR A 164 2.45 -13.86 17.75
CA THR A 164 3.88 -13.55 17.65
C THR A 164 4.71 -14.82 17.48
N TYR A 165 5.88 -14.70 16.86
CA TYR A 165 6.80 -15.81 16.59
C TYR A 165 8.22 -15.52 17.06
N ASN A 166 8.85 -14.49 16.49
CA ASN A 166 10.26 -14.15 16.76
C ASN A 166 10.47 -12.67 17.11
N GLU A 167 9.40 -11.88 17.16
CA GLU A 167 9.47 -10.45 17.44
C GLU A 167 9.82 -10.21 18.92
N PRO A 168 10.80 -9.34 19.23
CA PRO A 168 11.23 -9.13 20.61
C PRO A 168 10.10 -8.54 21.46
N LEU A 169 10.11 -8.80 22.77
CA LEU A 169 9.09 -8.29 23.69
C LEU A 169 8.92 -6.78 23.59
N SER A 170 10.00 -6.01 23.37
CA SER A 170 9.94 -4.56 23.19
C SER A 170 9.05 -4.11 22.03
N VAL A 171 8.92 -4.91 20.96
CA VAL A 171 8.05 -4.61 19.82
C VAL A 171 6.60 -5.00 20.10
N VAL A 172 6.37 -6.08 20.85
CA VAL A 172 5.02 -6.62 21.11
C VAL A 172 4.32 -5.92 22.28
N LYS A 173 5.11 -5.48 23.26
CA LYS A 173 4.67 -4.85 24.50
C LYS A 173 3.74 -3.63 24.28
N PRO A 174 4.03 -2.68 23.36
CA PRO A 174 3.10 -1.58 23.08
C PRO A 174 1.73 -2.05 22.60
N THR A 175 1.67 -3.10 21.78
CA THR A 175 0.41 -3.66 21.28
C THR A 175 -0.41 -4.30 22.41
N ILE A 176 0.25 -5.01 23.34
CA ILE A 176 -0.41 -5.60 24.51
C ILE A 176 -0.98 -4.50 25.41
N TYR A 177 -0.20 -3.46 25.72
CA TYR A 177 -0.68 -2.33 26.51
C TYR A 177 -1.84 -1.58 25.85
N ALA A 178 -1.79 -1.38 24.53
CA ALA A 178 -2.87 -0.76 23.81
C ALA A 178 -4.14 -1.61 23.76
N ALA A 179 -4.01 -2.95 23.70
CA ALA A 179 -5.13 -3.87 23.81
C ALA A 179 -5.78 -3.80 25.21
N LEU A 180 -4.97 -3.70 26.28
CA LEU A 180 -5.46 -3.48 27.65
C LEU A 180 -6.19 -2.13 27.81
N ALA A 181 -5.85 -1.13 26.98
CA ALA A 181 -6.45 0.19 26.99
C ALA A 181 -7.72 0.31 26.13
N LEU A 182 -8.23 -0.79 25.54
CA LEU A 182 -9.47 -0.79 24.76
C LEU A 182 -10.68 -0.40 25.64
N ASP A 183 -11.54 0.48 25.11
CA ASP A 183 -12.73 0.94 25.83
C ASP A 183 -13.85 -0.10 25.75
N TYR A 184 -13.71 -1.18 26.50
CA TYR A 184 -14.65 -2.30 26.53
C TYR A 184 -14.84 -2.84 27.96
N PRO A 185 -16.01 -3.39 28.32
CA PRO A 185 -16.21 -4.01 29.62
C PRO A 185 -15.23 -5.16 29.87
N SER A 186 -14.58 -5.17 31.02
CA SER A 186 -13.54 -6.15 31.39
C SER A 186 -14.07 -7.58 31.46
N ASP A 187 -15.35 -7.77 31.75
CA ASP A 187 -16.04 -9.06 31.76
C ASP A 187 -16.39 -9.58 30.34
N LYS A 188 -16.26 -8.73 29.32
CA LYS A 188 -16.61 -9.03 27.92
C LYS A 188 -15.41 -9.10 26.99
N ILE A 189 -14.20 -8.82 27.47
CA ILE A 189 -12.97 -8.86 26.66
C ILE A 189 -11.94 -9.80 27.30
N ALA A 190 -11.31 -10.62 26.47
CA ALA A 190 -10.17 -11.43 26.87
C ALA A 190 -9.03 -11.23 25.88
N ILE A 191 -7.84 -10.89 26.36
CA ILE A 191 -6.66 -10.63 25.53
C ILE A 191 -5.75 -11.85 25.60
N HIS A 192 -5.34 -12.35 24.43
CA HIS A 192 -4.51 -13.53 24.28
C HIS A 192 -3.29 -13.24 23.42
N VAL A 193 -2.11 -13.41 24.00
CA VAL A 193 -0.83 -13.38 23.30
C VAL A 193 -0.54 -14.80 22.82
N LEU A 194 -0.59 -15.01 21.50
CA LEU A 194 -0.43 -16.33 20.89
C LEU A 194 1.03 -16.51 20.48
N ASP A 195 1.84 -17.14 21.33
CA ASP A 195 3.30 -17.19 21.19
C ASP A 195 3.80 -18.51 20.61
N ASP A 196 4.05 -18.54 19.30
CA ASP A 196 4.66 -19.70 18.62
C ASP A 196 6.16 -19.85 18.91
N GLY A 197 6.79 -18.83 19.51
CA GLY A 197 8.18 -18.85 19.96
C GLY A 197 8.39 -19.52 21.32
N ARG A 198 7.32 -19.67 22.12
CA ARG A 198 7.31 -20.32 23.45
C ARG A 198 8.34 -19.70 24.40
N ARG A 199 8.33 -18.37 24.46
CA ARG A 199 9.35 -17.55 25.08
C ARG A 199 9.03 -17.27 26.55
N PRO A 200 9.88 -17.67 27.51
CA PRO A 200 9.62 -17.48 28.94
C PRO A 200 9.41 -16.01 29.35
N GLU A 201 10.09 -15.08 28.69
CA GLU A 201 9.93 -13.65 28.95
C GLU A 201 8.54 -13.12 28.59
N PHE A 202 7.88 -13.72 27.58
CA PHE A 202 6.50 -13.41 27.25
C PHE A 202 5.53 -13.95 28.29
N LYS A 203 5.77 -15.18 28.78
CA LYS A 203 4.98 -15.75 29.89
C LYS A 203 5.00 -14.84 31.11
N ALA A 204 6.20 -14.49 31.57
CA ALA A 204 6.38 -13.65 32.75
C ALA A 204 5.68 -12.30 32.58
N PHE A 205 5.86 -11.64 31.44
CA PHE A 205 5.22 -10.36 31.16
C PHE A 205 3.68 -10.46 31.10
N CYS A 206 3.14 -11.51 30.46
CA CYS A 206 1.69 -11.70 30.34
C CYS A 206 1.04 -11.96 31.70
N GLU A 207 1.66 -12.78 32.55
CA GLU A 207 1.23 -13.02 33.93
C GLU A 207 1.26 -11.72 34.76
N GLU A 208 2.29 -10.90 34.57
CA GLU A 208 2.46 -9.62 35.26
C GLU A 208 1.34 -8.61 34.94
N VAL A 209 0.94 -8.53 33.67
CA VAL A 209 -0.04 -7.54 33.16
C VAL A 209 -1.47 -8.08 33.09
N GLY A 210 -1.68 -9.35 33.43
CA GLY A 210 -2.99 -9.98 33.49
C GLY A 210 -3.60 -10.31 32.13
N VAL A 211 -2.79 -10.71 31.15
CA VAL A 211 -3.27 -11.19 29.83
C VAL A 211 -2.94 -12.67 29.65
N ASN A 212 -3.71 -13.36 28.80
CA ASN A 212 -3.52 -14.80 28.60
C ASN A 212 -2.32 -15.08 27.69
N TRP A 213 -1.35 -15.85 28.17
CA TRP A 213 -0.27 -16.37 27.33
C TRP A 213 -0.66 -17.74 26.80
N THR A 214 -0.86 -17.84 25.48
CA THR A 214 -1.30 -19.08 24.82
C THR A 214 -0.19 -19.60 23.92
N ILE A 215 0.16 -20.87 24.09
CA ILE A 215 1.17 -21.57 23.29
C ILE A 215 0.59 -22.87 22.72
N ARG A 216 1.27 -23.42 21.72
CA ARG A 216 0.98 -24.75 21.17
C ARG A 216 2.26 -25.58 21.02
N THR A 217 2.09 -26.91 20.94
CA THR A 217 3.21 -27.86 20.93
C THR A 217 3.91 -27.99 19.56
N HIS A 218 3.31 -27.46 18.48
CA HIS A 218 3.84 -27.54 17.11
C HIS A 218 3.67 -26.22 16.33
N ASN A 219 4.45 -26.00 15.28
CA ASN A 219 4.39 -24.76 14.47
C ASN A 219 3.77 -24.98 13.08
N ARG A 220 2.80 -25.91 12.97
CA ARG A 220 2.10 -26.20 11.71
C ARG A 220 1.25 -25.01 11.26
N HIS A 221 1.26 -24.71 9.96
CA HIS A 221 0.45 -23.65 9.34
C HIS A 221 0.68 -22.23 9.91
N ALA A 222 1.86 -21.96 10.48
CA ALA A 222 2.29 -20.63 10.92
C ALA A 222 1.18 -19.88 11.72
N LYS A 223 0.95 -18.60 11.40
CA LYS A 223 -0.04 -17.72 12.05
C LYS A 223 -1.46 -18.27 12.00
N ALA A 224 -1.92 -18.77 10.85
CA ALA A 224 -3.25 -19.37 10.72
C ALA A 224 -3.45 -20.53 11.71
N GLY A 225 -2.47 -21.43 11.77
CA GLY A 225 -2.50 -22.54 12.72
C GLY A 225 -2.44 -22.08 14.17
N ASN A 226 -1.73 -21.00 14.47
CA ASN A 226 -1.65 -20.46 15.83
C ASN A 226 -3.02 -19.94 16.30
N ILE A 227 -3.69 -19.15 15.44
CA ILE A 227 -5.05 -18.66 15.69
C ILE A 227 -6.03 -19.84 15.80
N ASN A 228 -5.94 -20.85 14.94
CA ASN A 228 -6.84 -22.00 14.98
C ASN A 228 -6.68 -22.86 16.25
N GLU A 229 -5.48 -22.99 16.81
CA GLU A 229 -5.31 -23.64 18.12
C GLU A 229 -5.91 -22.78 19.23
N ALA A 230 -5.75 -21.46 19.18
CA ALA A 230 -6.36 -20.55 20.14
C ALA A 230 -7.90 -20.60 20.10
N LEU A 231 -8.50 -20.70 18.90
CA LEU A 231 -9.95 -20.82 18.75
C LEU A 231 -10.53 -22.00 19.54
N LYS A 232 -9.81 -23.11 19.69
CA LYS A 232 -10.27 -24.31 20.42
C LYS A 232 -10.38 -24.11 21.94
N VAL A 233 -9.64 -23.15 22.51
CA VAL A 233 -9.53 -22.96 23.96
C VAL A 233 -10.15 -21.64 24.44
N THR A 234 -10.68 -20.82 23.52
CA THR A 234 -11.26 -19.50 23.78
C THR A 234 -12.74 -19.48 23.39
N LYS A 235 -13.52 -18.51 23.87
CA LYS A 235 -15.01 -18.57 23.86
C LYS A 235 -15.74 -17.28 23.46
N GLY A 236 -15.03 -16.22 23.10
CA GLY A 236 -15.63 -14.94 22.69
C GLY A 236 -16.47 -15.06 21.42
N GLU A 237 -17.61 -14.39 21.34
CA GLU A 237 -18.48 -14.41 20.15
C GLU A 237 -17.77 -13.84 18.91
N PHE A 238 -16.89 -12.86 19.13
CA PHE A 238 -16.04 -12.27 18.11
C PHE A 238 -14.56 -12.46 18.44
N LEU A 239 -13.74 -12.45 17.40
CA LEU A 239 -12.29 -12.38 17.54
C LEU A 239 -11.76 -11.12 16.84
N ALA A 240 -10.95 -10.34 17.55
CA ALA A 240 -10.20 -9.22 17.01
C ALA A 240 -8.75 -9.66 16.82
N ILE A 241 -8.19 -9.49 15.63
CA ILE A 241 -6.82 -9.94 15.31
C ILE A 241 -5.93 -8.73 15.05
N PHE A 242 -4.82 -8.65 15.77
CA PHE A 242 -3.76 -7.67 15.55
C PHE A 242 -2.43 -8.38 15.40
N ASP A 243 -1.66 -8.10 14.35
CA ASP A 243 -0.24 -8.49 14.38
C ASP A 243 0.44 -7.86 15.61
N CYS A 244 1.49 -8.52 16.09
CA CYS A 244 2.21 -8.11 17.28
C CYS A 244 2.74 -6.66 17.27
N ASP A 245 2.90 -6.06 16.10
CA ASP A 245 3.36 -4.69 15.87
C ASP A 245 2.22 -3.69 15.56
N HIS A 246 0.97 -4.13 15.41
CA HIS A 246 -0.19 -3.27 15.13
C HIS A 246 -0.85 -2.78 16.41
N ILE A 247 -0.47 -1.58 16.85
CA ILE A 247 -0.94 -0.97 18.10
C ILE A 247 -2.38 -0.43 17.90
N PRO A 248 -3.42 -1.02 18.54
CA PRO A 248 -4.79 -0.56 18.39
C PRO A 248 -5.07 0.76 19.12
N THR A 249 -6.04 1.50 18.61
CA THR A 249 -6.66 2.63 19.32
C THR A 249 -7.74 2.11 20.26
N ARG A 250 -7.95 2.81 21.38
CA ARG A 250 -8.95 2.44 22.40
C ARG A 250 -10.37 2.30 21.87
N SER A 251 -10.70 2.98 20.77
CA SER A 251 -12.03 2.99 20.13
C SER A 251 -12.29 1.82 19.18
N PHE A 252 -11.28 0.98 18.89
CA PHE A 252 -11.34 -0.03 17.82
C PHE A 252 -12.60 -0.90 17.89
N LEU A 253 -12.89 -1.50 19.04
CA LEU A 253 -14.04 -2.41 19.18
C LEU A 253 -15.37 -1.69 19.04
N GLN A 254 -15.51 -0.49 19.62
CA GLN A 254 -16.75 0.28 19.57
C GLN A 254 -17.10 0.71 18.14
N ILE A 255 -16.10 1.11 17.35
CA ILE A 255 -16.29 1.54 15.96
C ILE A 255 -16.62 0.37 15.04
N CYS A 256 -16.09 -0.83 15.32
CA CYS A 256 -16.30 -2.01 14.49
C CYS A 256 -17.61 -2.75 14.80
N LEU A 257 -17.91 -3.00 16.08
CA LEU A 257 -18.92 -3.99 16.46
C LEU A 257 -20.37 -3.60 16.14
N GLY A 258 -20.69 -2.30 16.03
CA GLY A 258 -22.04 -1.84 15.71
C GLY A 258 -22.59 -2.42 14.39
N TRP A 259 -21.73 -2.67 13.40
CA TRP A 259 -22.13 -3.26 12.13
C TRP A 259 -22.54 -4.73 12.23
N PHE A 260 -21.91 -5.51 13.11
CA PHE A 260 -22.26 -6.92 13.34
C PHE A 260 -23.62 -7.09 14.03
N LEU A 261 -24.06 -6.08 14.77
CA LEU A 261 -25.39 -6.08 15.38
C LEU A 261 -26.48 -5.82 14.34
N ARG A 262 -26.20 -4.92 13.39
CA ARG A 262 -27.10 -4.55 12.28
C ARG A 262 -27.20 -5.64 11.21
N ASP A 263 -26.07 -6.15 10.76
CA ASP A 263 -26.00 -7.20 9.74
C ASP A 263 -25.61 -8.53 10.39
N LYS A 264 -26.59 -9.43 10.52
CA LYS A 264 -26.39 -10.76 11.11
C LYS A 264 -25.58 -11.69 10.20
N LEU A 265 -25.47 -11.41 8.90
CA LEU A 265 -24.64 -12.16 7.96
C LEU A 265 -23.20 -11.63 7.89
N LEU A 266 -22.89 -10.54 8.61
CA LEU A 266 -21.56 -9.99 8.64
C LEU A 266 -20.61 -10.94 9.38
N SER A 267 -19.68 -11.49 8.60
CA SER A 267 -18.64 -12.39 9.08
C SER A 267 -17.36 -11.67 9.50
N MET A 268 -17.07 -10.53 8.88
CA MET A 268 -15.79 -9.85 9.06
C MET A 268 -15.89 -8.36 8.75
N LEU A 269 -15.22 -7.56 9.56
CA LEU A 269 -15.02 -6.14 9.34
C LEU A 269 -13.53 -5.82 9.39
N GLN A 270 -13.02 -5.22 8.32
CA GLN A 270 -11.62 -4.83 8.17
C GLN A 270 -11.48 -3.31 8.32
N THR A 271 -10.43 -2.88 9.02
CA THR A 271 -9.96 -1.49 9.08
C THR A 271 -8.62 -1.33 8.34
N PRO A 272 -8.16 -0.12 7.99
CA PRO A 272 -6.92 0.08 7.24
C PRO A 272 -5.69 -0.40 8.02
N HIS A 273 -4.71 -0.95 7.32
CA HIS A 273 -3.35 -1.04 7.88
C HIS A 273 -2.69 0.31 7.71
N HIS A 274 -2.48 1.00 8.83
CA HIS A 274 -1.70 2.22 8.87
C HIS A 274 -0.31 1.91 9.38
N PHE A 275 0.72 2.52 8.79
CA PHE A 275 2.10 2.37 9.24
C PHE A 275 2.64 3.72 9.67
N PHE A 276 3.18 3.80 10.88
CA PHE A 276 3.75 5.05 11.41
C PHE A 276 5.26 5.15 11.17
N SER A 277 5.90 4.08 10.73
CA SER A 277 7.27 4.07 10.20
C SER A 277 7.29 4.14 8.67
N PRO A 278 8.32 4.77 8.07
CA PRO A 278 8.48 4.79 6.62
C PRO A 278 8.79 3.39 6.09
N ASP A 279 8.22 3.05 4.93
CA ASP A 279 8.70 1.91 4.18
C ASP A 279 10.09 2.19 3.53
N PRO A 280 10.79 1.17 3.00
CA PRO A 280 12.12 1.37 2.44
C PRO A 280 12.15 2.33 1.25
N PHE A 281 11.10 2.38 0.42
CA PHE A 281 11.02 3.35 -0.68
C PHE A 281 10.89 4.77 -0.12
N GLU A 282 10.00 4.97 0.84
CA GLU A 282 9.79 6.27 1.50
C GLU A 282 11.06 6.80 2.17
N ARG A 283 11.79 5.91 2.85
CA ARG A 283 13.04 6.23 3.52
C ARG A 283 14.16 6.52 2.51
N ASN A 284 14.41 5.61 1.58
CA ASN A 284 15.58 5.67 0.70
C ASN A 284 15.45 6.80 -0.34
N LEU A 285 14.22 7.11 -0.75
CA LEU A 285 13.91 8.19 -1.70
C LEU A 285 13.57 9.53 -1.01
N GLY A 286 13.47 9.57 0.32
CA GLY A 286 13.18 10.79 1.08
C GLY A 286 11.77 11.34 0.86
N THR A 287 10.81 10.45 0.62
CA THR A 287 9.42 10.76 0.26
C THR A 287 8.42 10.53 1.39
N PHE A 288 8.86 10.05 2.56
CA PHE A 288 8.00 9.83 3.74
C PHE A 288 7.13 11.04 4.06
N ARG A 289 5.81 10.80 4.22
CA ARG A 289 4.76 11.83 4.44
C ARG A 289 4.62 12.89 3.35
N LYS A 290 5.29 12.75 2.21
CA LYS A 290 5.16 13.64 1.04
C LYS A 290 4.45 12.94 -0.11
N VAL A 291 4.80 11.68 -0.34
CA VAL A 291 4.20 10.80 -1.34
C VAL A 291 3.51 9.66 -0.60
N PRO A 292 2.26 9.32 -0.95
CA PRO A 292 1.60 8.15 -0.38
C PRO A 292 2.40 6.87 -0.59
N ASN A 293 2.44 6.01 0.43
CA ASN A 293 3.14 4.74 0.36
C ASN A 293 2.40 3.71 -0.53
N GLU A 294 3.00 2.54 -0.72
CA GLU A 294 2.41 1.54 -1.61
C GLU A 294 1.10 0.92 -1.11
N GLY A 295 0.95 0.72 0.19
CA GLY A 295 -0.26 0.15 0.77
C GLY A 295 -1.47 1.09 0.77
N GLU A 296 -1.24 2.40 0.74
CA GLU A 296 -2.32 3.41 0.86
C GLU A 296 -3.38 3.34 -0.23
N LEU A 297 -3.02 2.97 -1.46
CA LEU A 297 -4.00 2.79 -2.52
C LEU A 297 -4.97 1.66 -2.19
N PHE A 298 -4.42 0.54 -1.68
CA PHE A 298 -5.20 -0.64 -1.37
C PHE A 298 -6.12 -0.42 -0.17
N TYR A 299 -5.57 0.04 0.96
CA TYR A 299 -6.33 0.33 2.19
C TYR A 299 -7.13 1.64 2.12
N GLY A 300 -6.89 2.50 1.14
CA GLY A 300 -7.67 3.70 0.95
C GLY A 300 -8.86 3.45 0.04
N LEU A 301 -8.59 3.49 -1.26
CA LEU A 301 -9.63 3.50 -2.29
C LEU A 301 -10.14 2.10 -2.63
N VAL A 302 -9.23 1.11 -2.72
CA VAL A 302 -9.57 -0.21 -3.27
C VAL A 302 -10.43 -1.03 -2.32
N GLN A 303 -10.11 -1.08 -1.03
CA GLN A 303 -10.92 -1.80 -0.04
C GLN A 303 -12.30 -1.16 0.18
N ASP A 304 -12.39 0.17 0.15
CA ASP A 304 -13.68 0.88 0.20
C ASP A 304 -14.50 0.68 -1.10
N GLY A 305 -13.83 0.54 -2.24
CA GLY A 305 -14.43 0.09 -3.50
C GLY A 305 -14.91 -1.36 -3.44
N ASN A 306 -14.15 -2.26 -2.81
CA ASN A 306 -14.56 -3.64 -2.60
C ASN A 306 -15.79 -3.79 -1.70
N ASP A 307 -15.95 -2.91 -0.71
CA ASP A 307 -17.10 -2.92 0.20
C ASP A 307 -18.42 -2.71 -0.56
N LEU A 308 -18.43 -1.89 -1.62
CA LEU A 308 -19.59 -1.76 -2.52
C LEU A 308 -20.05 -3.12 -3.07
N TRP A 309 -19.09 -3.97 -3.41
CA TRP A 309 -19.33 -5.26 -4.04
C TRP A 309 -19.44 -6.41 -3.03
N ASN A 310 -19.49 -6.12 -1.73
CA ASN A 310 -19.42 -7.12 -0.64
C ASN A 310 -18.22 -8.06 -0.85
N ALA A 311 -17.05 -7.49 -1.10
CA ALA A 311 -15.83 -8.20 -1.47
C ALA A 311 -14.61 -7.73 -0.67
N THR A 312 -14.82 -7.16 0.52
CA THR A 312 -13.72 -6.68 1.38
C THR A 312 -12.84 -7.86 1.78
N PHE A 313 -11.53 -7.71 1.60
CA PHE A 313 -10.57 -8.73 1.99
C PHE A 313 -10.23 -8.65 3.48
N PHE A 314 -10.06 -9.81 4.11
CA PHE A 314 -9.36 -9.90 5.39
C PHE A 314 -7.85 -9.81 5.10
N CYS A 315 -7.17 -8.90 5.79
CA CYS A 315 -5.75 -8.61 5.60
C CYS A 315 -4.87 -9.10 6.75
N GLY A 316 -5.33 -10.10 7.51
CA GLY A 316 -4.55 -10.76 8.55
C GLY A 316 -4.49 -10.00 9.88
N SER A 317 -4.71 -8.69 9.90
CA SER A 317 -4.63 -7.83 11.09
C SER A 317 -5.64 -6.68 10.99
N CYS A 318 -5.91 -6.00 12.10
CA CYS A 318 -6.80 -4.84 12.19
C CYS A 318 -8.25 -5.17 11.76
N ALA A 319 -8.71 -6.36 12.13
CA ALA A 319 -10.03 -6.87 11.74
C ALA A 319 -10.74 -7.54 12.92
N VAL A 320 -12.07 -7.51 12.87
CA VAL A 320 -12.95 -8.29 13.75
C VAL A 320 -13.64 -9.34 12.90
N LEU A 321 -13.69 -10.58 13.38
CA LEU A 321 -14.41 -11.68 12.73
C LEU A 321 -15.42 -12.29 13.69
N ARG A 322 -16.55 -12.76 13.14
CA ARG A 322 -17.55 -13.53 13.89
C ARG A 322 -17.08 -14.97 14.03
N ARG A 323 -16.89 -15.44 15.26
CA ARG A 323 -16.34 -16.76 15.56
C ARG A 323 -17.13 -17.88 14.89
N SER A 324 -18.45 -17.89 15.05
CA SER A 324 -19.30 -18.99 14.56
C SER A 324 -19.14 -19.24 13.05
N MET A 325 -19.01 -18.17 12.26
CA MET A 325 -18.82 -18.26 10.80
C MET A 325 -17.39 -18.67 10.43
N VAL A 326 -16.40 -18.25 11.21
CA VAL A 326 -15.01 -18.70 11.05
C VAL A 326 -14.88 -20.18 11.38
N GLU A 327 -15.53 -20.66 12.44
CA GLU A 327 -15.54 -22.08 12.81
C GLU A 327 -16.25 -22.95 11.75
N GLU A 328 -17.32 -22.44 11.14
CA GLU A 328 -18.04 -23.15 10.07
C GLU A 328 -17.18 -23.42 8.82
N ILE A 329 -16.27 -22.51 8.46
CA ILE A 329 -15.32 -22.73 7.37
C ILE A 329 -14.08 -23.56 7.79
N GLY A 330 -14.06 -24.06 9.02
CA GLY A 330 -12.96 -24.85 9.58
C GLY A 330 -11.83 -24.03 10.22
N GLY A 331 -12.09 -22.77 10.57
CA GLY A 331 -11.11 -21.82 11.10
C GLY A 331 -10.50 -20.90 10.03
N ILE A 332 -9.41 -20.24 10.38
CA ILE A 332 -8.57 -19.50 9.43
C ILE A 332 -7.99 -20.49 8.41
N ALA A 333 -8.05 -20.15 7.12
CA ALA A 333 -7.57 -21.00 6.03
C ALA A 333 -6.08 -21.35 6.18
N VAL A 334 -5.67 -22.52 5.72
CA VAL A 334 -4.29 -23.03 5.91
C VAL A 334 -3.64 -23.55 4.64
N GLU A 335 -4.38 -23.53 3.53
CA GLU A 335 -4.00 -24.12 2.25
C GLU A 335 -3.03 -23.25 1.44
N THR A 336 -3.00 -21.94 1.72
CA THR A 336 -2.14 -20.97 1.04
C THR A 336 -1.32 -20.17 2.03
N VAL A 337 -0.29 -19.48 1.55
CA VAL A 337 0.54 -18.60 2.39
C VAL A 337 -0.08 -17.22 2.65
N THR A 338 -1.26 -16.97 2.12
CA THR A 338 -2.10 -15.79 2.35
C THR A 338 -3.41 -16.29 2.94
N GLU A 339 -3.32 -16.80 4.17
CA GLU A 339 -4.44 -17.40 4.90
C GLU A 339 -5.62 -16.44 5.02
N ASP A 340 -5.33 -15.16 5.09
CA ASP A 340 -6.24 -14.08 5.37
C ASP A 340 -7.22 -13.85 4.21
N ALA A 341 -6.69 -13.57 3.03
CA ALA A 341 -7.49 -13.39 1.82
C ALA A 341 -8.26 -14.67 1.47
N HIS A 342 -7.68 -15.85 1.72
CA HIS A 342 -8.34 -17.13 1.48
C HIS A 342 -9.49 -17.37 2.48
N THR A 343 -9.34 -16.98 3.73
CA THR A 343 -10.41 -17.03 4.75
C THR A 343 -11.60 -16.17 4.31
N ALA A 344 -11.35 -14.93 3.87
CA ALA A 344 -12.42 -14.06 3.36
C ALA A 344 -13.14 -14.67 2.14
N LEU A 345 -12.39 -15.29 1.22
CA LEU A 345 -12.97 -15.97 0.06
C LEU A 345 -13.92 -17.11 0.48
N LYS A 346 -13.49 -17.95 1.44
CA LYS A 346 -14.32 -19.05 1.96
C LYS A 346 -15.60 -18.55 2.63
N LEU A 347 -15.52 -17.48 3.43
CA LEU A 347 -16.70 -16.85 4.05
C LEU A 347 -17.68 -16.35 2.98
N HIS A 348 -17.18 -15.63 1.97
CA HIS A 348 -18.03 -15.16 0.86
C HIS A 348 -18.68 -16.30 0.08
N ARG A 349 -18.01 -17.45 -0.10
CA ARG A 349 -18.59 -18.61 -0.78
C ARG A 349 -19.77 -19.23 -0.04
N LEU A 350 -19.80 -19.12 1.29
CA LEU A 350 -20.96 -19.50 2.11
C LEU A 350 -22.07 -18.44 2.13
N GLY A 351 -21.90 -17.33 1.40
CA GLY A 351 -22.89 -16.27 1.30
C GLY A 351 -22.81 -15.22 2.41
N TYR A 352 -21.81 -15.30 3.30
CA TYR A 352 -21.58 -14.30 4.32
C TYR A 352 -21.14 -12.95 3.74
N THR A 353 -21.41 -11.88 4.48
CA THR A 353 -21.04 -10.51 4.11
C THR A 353 -19.77 -10.08 4.82
N THR A 354 -19.10 -9.09 4.24
CA THR A 354 -17.91 -8.42 4.79
C THR A 354 -18.09 -6.91 4.70
N ALA A 355 -17.38 -6.18 5.55
CA ALA A 355 -17.46 -4.73 5.61
C ALA A 355 -16.08 -4.09 5.73
N TYR A 356 -15.95 -2.89 5.18
CA TYR A 356 -14.76 -2.06 5.33
C TYR A 356 -15.11 -0.77 6.07
N LEU A 357 -14.30 -0.39 7.06
CA LEU A 357 -14.33 0.96 7.61
C LEU A 357 -13.02 1.64 7.28
N ALA A 358 -13.05 2.66 6.42
CA ALA A 358 -11.87 3.42 5.99
C ALA A 358 -11.37 4.42 7.05
N ILE A 359 -11.23 3.96 8.30
CA ILE A 359 -10.76 4.73 9.45
C ILE A 359 -9.60 3.95 10.09
N PRO A 360 -8.36 4.47 10.07
CA PRO A 360 -7.25 3.86 10.79
C PRO A 360 -7.58 3.70 12.28
N GLN A 361 -7.60 2.46 12.76
CA GLN A 361 -7.88 2.14 14.17
C GLN A 361 -6.75 1.33 14.83
N ALA A 362 -5.67 1.06 14.10
CA ALA A 362 -4.42 0.54 14.61
C ALA A 362 -3.28 0.97 13.70
N ALA A 363 -2.06 1.06 14.23
CA ALA A 363 -0.88 1.42 13.45
C ALA A 363 0.29 0.47 13.70
N GLY A 364 0.92 0.03 12.62
CA GLY A 364 2.01 -0.93 12.61
C GLY A 364 3.36 -0.36 12.18
N LEU A 365 4.35 -1.24 12.16
CA LEU A 365 5.68 -0.98 11.61
C LEU A 365 5.78 -1.48 10.17
N ALA A 366 6.21 -0.60 9.26
CA ALA A 366 6.62 -0.99 7.92
C ALA A 366 7.93 -1.81 7.95
N THR A 367 8.22 -2.52 6.87
CA THR A 367 9.45 -3.29 6.70
C THR A 367 10.70 -2.42 6.79
N GLU A 368 11.72 -2.90 7.49
CA GLU A 368 12.93 -2.11 7.76
C GLU A 368 13.95 -2.12 6.63
N SER A 369 13.91 -3.08 5.70
CA SER A 369 14.82 -3.13 4.55
C SER A 369 14.06 -3.42 3.27
N LEU A 370 14.63 -3.00 2.13
CA LEU A 370 14.12 -3.27 0.81
C LEU A 370 14.04 -4.77 0.55
N SER A 371 15.04 -5.54 0.98
CA SER A 371 15.03 -7.01 0.89
C SER A 371 13.86 -7.63 1.66
N GLY A 372 13.58 -7.14 2.88
CA GLY A 372 12.42 -7.55 3.67
C GLY A 372 11.10 -7.19 2.98
N HIS A 373 11.01 -5.99 2.41
CA HIS A 373 9.86 -5.52 1.64
C HIS A 373 9.57 -6.41 0.42
N ILE A 374 10.60 -6.69 -0.39
CA ILE A 374 10.51 -7.58 -1.54
C ILE A 374 10.08 -8.99 -1.09
N GLY A 375 10.68 -9.52 -0.02
CA GLY A 375 10.33 -10.82 0.54
C GLY A 375 8.86 -10.92 0.95
N GLN A 376 8.29 -9.85 1.52
CA GLN A 376 6.85 -9.80 1.82
C GLN A 376 6.00 -9.83 0.55
N ARG A 377 6.33 -9.03 -0.47
CA ARG A 377 5.56 -8.96 -1.72
C ARG A 377 5.65 -10.25 -2.53
N ILE A 378 6.78 -10.94 -2.52
CA ILE A 378 6.92 -12.29 -3.10
C ILE A 378 5.92 -13.27 -2.45
N ARG A 379 5.79 -13.23 -1.12
CA ARG A 379 4.85 -14.10 -0.38
C ARG A 379 3.42 -13.82 -0.79
N TRP A 380 3.02 -12.55 -0.83
CA TRP A 380 1.67 -12.14 -1.22
C TRP A 380 1.35 -12.52 -2.66
N ALA A 381 2.27 -12.27 -3.58
CA ALA A 381 2.14 -12.63 -4.99
C ALA A 381 1.94 -14.14 -5.17
N ARG A 382 2.76 -14.95 -4.47
CA ARG A 382 2.63 -16.40 -4.47
C ARG A 382 1.29 -16.84 -3.88
N GLY A 383 0.92 -16.34 -2.70
CA GLY A 383 -0.31 -16.74 -2.00
C GLY A 383 -1.57 -16.44 -2.80
N MET A 384 -1.69 -15.22 -3.34
CA MET A 384 -2.82 -14.85 -4.19
C MET A 384 -2.91 -15.71 -5.46
N THR A 385 -1.76 -16.07 -6.04
CA THR A 385 -1.71 -16.99 -7.18
C THR A 385 -2.09 -18.42 -6.79
N GLN A 386 -1.68 -18.89 -5.59
CA GLN A 386 -2.12 -20.18 -5.06
C GLN A 386 -3.65 -20.20 -4.95
N ILE A 387 -4.27 -19.16 -4.35
CA ILE A 387 -5.73 -19.04 -4.26
C ILE A 387 -6.36 -19.10 -5.66
N PHE A 388 -5.87 -18.31 -6.60
CA PHE A 388 -6.36 -18.32 -7.99
C PHE A 388 -6.36 -19.73 -8.62
N ARG A 389 -5.34 -20.54 -8.29
CA ARG A 389 -5.14 -21.87 -8.85
C ARG A 389 -5.91 -22.98 -8.14
N ILE A 390 -6.02 -22.92 -6.81
CA ILE A 390 -6.64 -23.98 -5.98
C ILE A 390 -8.11 -23.69 -5.66
N ASP A 391 -8.48 -22.42 -5.55
CA ASP A 391 -9.80 -21.95 -5.16
C ASP A 391 -10.24 -20.79 -6.06
N ASN A 392 -10.38 -21.09 -7.35
CA ASN A 392 -10.57 -20.09 -8.39
C ASN A 392 -11.89 -19.30 -8.21
N PRO A 393 -11.84 -17.96 -8.11
CA PRO A 393 -13.04 -17.14 -7.90
C PRO A 393 -13.95 -17.09 -9.13
N LEU A 394 -13.44 -17.31 -10.35
CA LEU A 394 -14.23 -17.23 -11.58
C LEU A 394 -15.09 -18.47 -11.83
N THR A 395 -14.58 -19.66 -11.50
CA THR A 395 -15.27 -20.93 -11.80
C THR A 395 -15.92 -21.57 -10.56
N GLY A 396 -15.43 -21.26 -9.36
CA GLY A 396 -16.00 -21.82 -8.12
C GLY A 396 -17.42 -21.30 -7.83
N ARG A 397 -18.21 -22.06 -7.08
CA ARG A 397 -19.60 -21.70 -6.69
C ARG A 397 -19.64 -20.72 -5.51
N GLY A 398 -20.79 -20.09 -5.26
CA GLY A 398 -21.04 -19.28 -4.07
C GLY A 398 -20.71 -17.79 -4.15
N LEU A 399 -20.08 -17.31 -5.24
CA LEU A 399 -19.73 -15.88 -5.40
C LEU A 399 -20.64 -15.17 -6.41
N LYS A 400 -21.02 -13.93 -6.05
CA LYS A 400 -21.68 -12.97 -6.95
C LYS A 400 -20.69 -12.40 -7.97
N ILE A 401 -21.17 -11.93 -9.12
CA ILE A 401 -20.31 -11.42 -10.19
C ILE A 401 -19.37 -10.30 -9.73
N GLY A 402 -19.85 -9.35 -8.92
CA GLY A 402 -19.01 -8.27 -8.37
C GLY A 402 -17.87 -8.80 -7.51
N GLN A 403 -18.15 -9.76 -6.63
CA GLN A 403 -17.13 -10.45 -5.83
C GLN A 403 -16.11 -11.16 -6.73
N ARG A 404 -16.57 -11.88 -7.76
CA ARG A 404 -15.69 -12.58 -8.71
C ARG A 404 -14.71 -11.63 -9.38
N LEU A 405 -15.19 -10.47 -9.83
CA LEU A 405 -14.35 -9.46 -10.49
C LEU A 405 -13.39 -8.76 -9.52
N CYS A 406 -13.82 -8.47 -8.29
CA CYS A 406 -12.94 -7.93 -7.24
C CYS A 406 -11.81 -8.90 -6.86
N TYR A 407 -12.14 -10.18 -6.64
CA TYR A 407 -11.15 -11.23 -6.37
C TYR A 407 -10.22 -11.44 -7.57
N LEU A 408 -10.78 -11.48 -8.79
CA LEU A 408 -9.99 -11.57 -10.01
C LEU A 408 -9.00 -10.41 -10.11
N ASN A 409 -9.44 -9.17 -9.86
CA ASN A 409 -8.54 -8.02 -9.94
C ASN A 409 -7.42 -8.10 -8.90
N GLY A 410 -7.75 -8.45 -7.65
CA GLY A 410 -6.76 -8.63 -6.58
C GLY A 410 -5.73 -9.72 -6.89
N MET A 411 -6.14 -10.80 -7.56
CA MET A 411 -5.24 -11.88 -7.97
C MET A 411 -4.42 -11.49 -9.21
N LEU A 412 -5.06 -10.92 -10.23
CA LEU A 412 -4.40 -10.50 -11.46
C LEU A 412 -3.34 -9.46 -11.16
N HIS A 413 -3.58 -8.51 -10.25
CA HIS A 413 -2.60 -7.48 -9.87
C HIS A 413 -1.19 -8.05 -9.70
N PHE A 414 -1.01 -9.18 -9.01
CA PHE A 414 0.31 -9.77 -8.76
C PHE A 414 1.03 -10.35 -9.99
N PHE A 415 0.35 -10.48 -11.14
CA PHE A 415 0.95 -10.89 -12.40
C PHE A 415 1.63 -9.75 -13.16
N TYR A 416 1.63 -8.51 -12.63
CA TYR A 416 2.22 -7.35 -13.34
C TYR A 416 3.72 -7.53 -13.61
N GLY A 417 4.41 -8.45 -12.92
CA GLY A 417 5.84 -8.69 -13.12
C GLY A 417 6.20 -8.99 -14.57
N VAL A 418 5.43 -9.86 -15.23
CA VAL A 418 5.63 -10.20 -16.65
C VAL A 418 5.47 -8.97 -17.57
N PRO A 419 4.31 -8.29 -17.64
CA PRO A 419 4.12 -7.15 -18.53
C PRO A 419 5.09 -6.00 -18.21
N ARG A 420 5.47 -5.79 -16.93
CA ARG A 420 6.46 -4.78 -16.57
C ARG A 420 7.83 -5.08 -17.19
N LEU A 421 8.29 -6.33 -17.14
CA LEU A 421 9.53 -6.74 -17.81
C LEU A 421 9.44 -6.61 -19.34
N VAL A 422 8.29 -6.95 -19.92
CA VAL A 422 8.02 -6.75 -21.35
C VAL A 422 8.12 -5.27 -21.73
N PHE A 423 7.44 -4.36 -21.02
CA PHE A 423 7.51 -2.92 -21.32
C PHE A 423 8.92 -2.33 -21.15
N LEU A 424 9.69 -2.82 -20.17
CA LEU A 424 11.08 -2.39 -19.95
C LEU A 424 12.05 -2.88 -21.04
N THR A 425 11.65 -3.86 -21.86
CA THR A 425 12.50 -4.48 -22.88
C THR A 425 11.95 -4.36 -24.30
N ALA A 426 10.68 -4.01 -24.47
CA ALA A 426 10.02 -3.92 -25.77
C ALA A 426 10.71 -2.97 -26.77
N PRO A 427 11.22 -1.78 -26.39
CA PRO A 427 11.95 -0.93 -27.33
C PRO A 427 13.26 -1.58 -27.83
N LEU A 428 13.83 -2.48 -27.04
CA LEU A 428 15.15 -3.08 -27.30
C LEU A 428 15.09 -4.13 -28.41
N SER A 429 13.91 -4.71 -28.68
CA SER A 429 13.75 -5.65 -29.79
C SER A 429 14.00 -4.96 -31.14
N TYR A 430 13.48 -3.74 -31.32
CA TYR A 430 13.76 -2.93 -32.49
C TYR A 430 15.21 -2.42 -32.48
N LEU A 431 15.69 -1.90 -31.35
CA LEU A 431 17.02 -1.26 -31.29
C LEU A 431 18.19 -2.24 -31.46
N PHE A 432 18.05 -3.50 -31.06
CA PHE A 432 19.10 -4.51 -31.25
C PHE A 432 18.90 -5.40 -32.47
N PHE A 433 17.65 -5.75 -32.81
CA PHE A 433 17.37 -6.76 -33.83
C PHE A 433 16.61 -6.22 -35.04
N GLY A 434 16.24 -4.93 -35.06
CA GLY A 434 15.41 -4.35 -36.11
C GLY A 434 14.01 -4.96 -36.17
N ALA A 435 13.53 -5.56 -35.08
CA ALA A 435 12.24 -6.24 -35.03
C ALA A 435 11.08 -5.23 -34.97
N HIS A 436 10.18 -5.26 -35.96
CA HIS A 436 9.01 -4.37 -36.00
C HIS A 436 7.84 -4.97 -35.21
N VAL A 437 7.82 -4.71 -33.91
CA VAL A 437 6.81 -5.25 -32.96
C VAL A 437 5.42 -4.60 -33.10
N ILE A 438 5.37 -3.39 -33.68
CA ILE A 438 4.14 -2.68 -34.01
C ILE A 438 4.23 -2.27 -35.47
N GLU A 439 3.41 -2.89 -36.32
CA GLU A 439 3.37 -2.56 -37.74
C GLU A 439 2.50 -1.32 -37.98
N ALA A 440 3.03 -0.15 -37.62
CA ALA A 440 2.36 1.12 -37.87
C ALA A 440 3.38 2.26 -37.93
N ALA A 441 3.04 3.32 -38.68
CA ALA A 441 3.81 4.55 -38.63
C ALA A 441 3.82 5.12 -37.20
N ALA A 442 4.95 5.68 -36.76
CA ALA A 442 5.10 6.27 -35.43
C ALA A 442 4.02 7.33 -35.10
N SER A 443 3.58 8.10 -36.09
CA SER A 443 2.48 9.06 -35.97
C SER A 443 1.13 8.39 -35.70
N THR A 444 0.84 7.27 -36.37
CA THR A 444 -0.38 6.47 -36.13
C THR A 444 -0.37 5.89 -34.72
N ILE A 445 0.77 5.34 -34.28
CA ILE A 445 0.94 4.86 -32.90
C ILE A 445 0.62 5.98 -31.90
N ALA A 446 1.17 7.17 -32.13
CA ALA A 446 0.97 8.32 -31.24
C ALA A 446 -0.51 8.74 -31.11
N ILE A 447 -1.28 8.79 -32.21
CA ILE A 447 -2.69 9.25 -32.17
C ILE A 447 -3.67 8.22 -31.59
N PHE A 448 -3.25 6.97 -31.39
CA PHE A 448 -4.06 5.96 -30.70
C PHE A 448 -3.55 5.72 -29.26
N ALA A 449 -2.24 5.54 -29.07
CA ALA A 449 -1.66 5.24 -27.76
C ALA A 449 -1.70 6.43 -26.80
N LEU A 450 -1.32 7.65 -27.25
CA LEU A 450 -1.26 8.81 -26.35
C LEU A 450 -2.63 9.18 -25.79
N PRO A 451 -3.72 9.26 -26.59
CA PRO A 451 -5.04 9.55 -26.04
C PRO A 451 -5.48 8.53 -24.98
N HIS A 452 -5.28 7.23 -25.25
CA HIS A 452 -5.55 6.17 -24.27
C HIS A 452 -4.77 6.42 -22.96
N MET A 453 -3.45 6.57 -23.03
CA MET A 453 -2.60 6.79 -21.86
C MET A 453 -2.98 8.06 -21.09
N MET A 454 -3.28 9.15 -21.81
CA MET A 454 -3.66 10.43 -21.22
C MET A 454 -4.99 10.33 -20.48
N HIS A 455 -6.01 9.70 -21.07
CA HIS A 455 -7.31 9.46 -20.43
C HIS A 455 -7.17 8.57 -19.20
N ALA A 456 -6.42 7.47 -19.31
CA ALA A 456 -6.17 6.57 -18.19
C ALA A 456 -5.48 7.31 -17.03
N SER A 457 -4.45 8.09 -17.33
CA SER A 457 -3.67 8.86 -16.34
C SER A 457 -4.51 9.94 -15.65
N ILE A 458 -5.25 10.78 -16.38
CA ILE A 458 -6.05 11.85 -15.75
C ILE A 458 -7.21 11.31 -14.92
N THR A 459 -7.81 10.19 -15.35
CA THR A 459 -8.92 9.55 -14.66
C THR A 459 -8.43 8.89 -13.38
N ASN A 460 -7.35 8.12 -13.45
CA ASN A 460 -6.72 7.52 -12.26
C ASN A 460 -6.22 8.59 -11.29
N SER A 461 -5.58 9.67 -11.77
CA SER A 461 -5.16 10.77 -10.90
C SER A 461 -6.35 11.40 -10.17
N ARG A 462 -7.50 11.62 -10.84
CA ARG A 462 -8.71 12.13 -10.16
C ARG A 462 -9.22 11.17 -9.07
N MET A 463 -9.26 9.88 -9.36
CA MET A 463 -9.78 8.86 -8.44
C MET A 463 -8.85 8.59 -7.26
N GLN A 464 -7.54 8.56 -7.53
CA GLN A 464 -6.51 8.07 -6.60
C GLN A 464 -5.67 9.18 -5.95
N ARG A 465 -5.91 10.46 -6.27
CA ARG A 465 -5.04 11.62 -5.89
C ARG A 465 -4.55 11.67 -4.44
N SER A 466 -5.31 11.13 -3.51
CA SER A 466 -5.02 11.14 -2.07
C SER A 466 -4.24 9.91 -1.60
N PHE A 467 -4.22 8.84 -2.39
CA PHE A 467 -3.70 7.53 -2.02
C PHE A 467 -2.57 7.03 -2.92
N ARG A 468 -2.44 7.58 -4.14
CA ARG A 468 -1.37 7.26 -5.08
C ARG A 468 -1.03 8.48 -5.93
N HIS A 469 0.25 8.80 -6.01
CA HIS A 469 0.74 9.80 -6.97
C HIS A 469 1.03 9.15 -8.32
N SER A 470 0.80 9.90 -9.40
CA SER A 470 1.02 9.44 -10.77
C SER A 470 2.49 9.06 -11.00
N PHE A 471 2.74 8.04 -11.83
CA PHE A 471 4.06 7.52 -12.23
C PHE A 471 4.88 6.80 -11.15
N TRP A 472 4.41 6.80 -9.89
CA TRP A 472 5.10 6.10 -8.81
C TRP A 472 4.87 4.60 -8.83
N ALA A 473 3.71 4.14 -9.30
CA ALA A 473 3.39 2.71 -9.41
C ALA A 473 4.43 1.98 -10.28
N GLU A 474 4.86 2.61 -11.36
CA GLU A 474 5.86 2.11 -12.30
C GLU A 474 7.22 1.90 -11.61
N VAL A 475 7.60 2.75 -10.65
CA VAL A 475 8.84 2.59 -9.87
C VAL A 475 8.72 1.40 -8.92
N TYR A 476 7.63 1.32 -8.14
CA TYR A 476 7.38 0.19 -7.22
C TYR A 476 7.34 -1.14 -7.98
N GLU A 477 6.61 -1.17 -9.09
CA GLU A 477 6.46 -2.36 -9.92
C GLU A 477 7.78 -2.76 -10.58
N SER A 478 8.60 -1.81 -11.04
CA SER A 478 9.90 -2.12 -11.68
C SER A 478 10.89 -2.76 -10.71
N VAL A 479 10.93 -2.30 -9.45
CA VAL A 479 11.76 -2.94 -8.40
C VAL A 479 11.31 -4.37 -8.14
N LEU A 480 9.99 -4.62 -8.11
CA LEU A 480 9.41 -5.90 -7.72
C LEU A 480 9.28 -6.91 -8.88
N ALA A 481 9.18 -6.45 -10.12
CA ALA A 481 8.78 -7.26 -11.28
C ALA A 481 9.63 -8.53 -11.46
N SER A 482 10.96 -8.38 -11.41
CA SER A 482 11.89 -9.51 -11.55
C SER A 482 11.75 -10.54 -10.43
N TYR A 483 11.39 -10.08 -9.22
CA TYR A 483 11.31 -10.91 -8.03
C TYR A 483 9.99 -11.67 -7.91
N ILE A 484 8.88 -11.09 -8.38
CA ILE A 484 7.56 -11.73 -8.28
C ILE A 484 7.22 -12.60 -9.49
N THR A 485 7.85 -12.37 -10.64
CA THR A 485 7.53 -13.09 -11.89
C THR A 485 7.74 -14.60 -11.76
N ALA A 486 8.92 -15.05 -11.32
CA ALA A 486 9.17 -16.48 -11.20
C ALA A 486 8.27 -17.17 -10.15
N PRO A 487 8.09 -16.64 -8.92
CA PRO A 487 7.17 -17.21 -7.93
C PRO A 487 5.71 -17.30 -8.38
N THR A 488 5.20 -16.28 -9.09
CA THR A 488 3.81 -16.27 -9.58
C THR A 488 3.62 -17.29 -10.70
N LEU A 489 4.48 -17.30 -11.72
CA LEU A 489 4.42 -18.29 -12.80
C LEU A 489 4.55 -19.73 -12.27
N LEU A 490 5.48 -19.96 -11.33
CA LEU A 490 5.65 -21.26 -10.70
C LEU A 490 4.40 -21.69 -9.92
N ALA A 491 3.75 -20.77 -9.20
CA ALA A 491 2.54 -21.08 -8.44
C ALA A 491 1.34 -21.41 -9.33
N VAL A 492 1.25 -20.87 -10.55
CA VAL A 492 0.26 -21.27 -11.55
C VAL A 492 0.48 -22.72 -12.00
N ILE A 493 1.73 -23.09 -12.27
CA ILE A 493 2.11 -24.44 -12.74
C ILE A 493 1.95 -25.46 -11.61
N ASN A 494 2.55 -25.18 -10.45
CA ASN A 494 2.46 -26.03 -9.27
C ASN A 494 2.42 -25.18 -7.98
N PRO A 495 1.24 -25.02 -7.36
CA PRO A 495 1.07 -24.16 -6.19
C PRO A 495 1.78 -24.70 -4.94
N LYS A 496 2.24 -25.95 -4.92
CA LYS A 496 2.95 -26.54 -3.78
C LYS A 496 4.46 -26.24 -3.78
N LEU A 497 5.01 -25.72 -4.88
CA LEU A 497 6.43 -25.45 -5.00
C LEU A 497 6.81 -24.09 -4.39
N GLY A 498 7.95 -24.08 -3.69
CA GLY A 498 8.51 -22.90 -3.03
C GLY A 498 8.46 -22.99 -1.51
N LYS A 499 9.57 -22.68 -0.84
CA LYS A 499 9.65 -22.61 0.63
C LYS A 499 9.32 -21.19 1.11
N PHE A 500 8.93 -21.07 2.38
CA PHE A 500 8.72 -19.80 3.07
C PHE A 500 9.59 -19.76 4.31
N ASN A 501 10.32 -18.65 4.50
CA ASN A 501 10.95 -18.32 5.77
C ASN A 501 10.29 -17.07 6.35
N VAL A 502 10.04 -17.08 7.66
CA VAL A 502 9.47 -15.94 8.38
C VAL A 502 10.40 -14.74 8.23
N THR A 503 9.84 -13.61 7.81
CA THR A 503 10.58 -12.37 7.65
C THR A 503 10.86 -11.80 9.03
N ALA A 504 12.12 -11.48 9.34
CA ALA A 504 12.46 -10.82 10.59
C ALA A 504 11.80 -9.43 10.65
N LYS A 505 11.24 -9.08 11.81
CA LYS A 505 10.79 -7.74 12.17
C LYS A 505 11.64 -7.25 13.34
N GLY A 506 12.20 -6.03 13.28
CA GLY A 506 12.90 -5.40 14.42
C GLY A 506 14.43 -5.26 14.32
N GLY A 507 15.01 -5.23 13.12
CA GLY A 507 16.43 -4.96 12.83
C GLY A 507 16.77 -3.49 12.57
N GLN A 508 18.02 -3.10 12.82
CA GLN A 508 18.52 -1.73 12.60
C GLN A 508 19.55 -1.67 11.47
N ILE A 509 19.36 -0.71 10.55
CA ILE A 509 20.37 -0.37 9.55
C ILE A 509 21.35 0.64 10.15
N ALA A 510 22.51 0.14 10.60
CA ALA A 510 23.51 0.94 11.31
C ALA A 510 24.30 1.93 10.43
N LYS A 511 24.40 1.68 9.13
CA LYS A 511 25.17 2.48 8.15
C LYS A 511 24.44 2.54 6.81
N ASP A 512 24.67 3.62 6.07
CA ASP A 512 24.25 3.71 4.67
C ASP A 512 24.99 2.64 3.85
N TYR A 513 24.27 1.93 2.99
CA TYR A 513 24.89 0.99 2.05
C TYR A 513 24.06 0.86 0.79
N PHE A 514 24.69 0.47 -0.31
CA PHE A 514 23.99 0.11 -1.54
C PHE A 514 23.83 -1.41 -1.62
N ASP A 515 22.60 -1.88 -1.76
CA ASP A 515 22.33 -3.32 -1.86
C ASP A 515 22.60 -3.83 -3.28
N TRP A 516 23.86 -4.15 -3.56
CA TRP A 516 24.31 -4.71 -4.83
C TRP A 516 23.66 -6.05 -5.19
N TYR A 517 23.17 -6.81 -4.21
CA TYR A 517 22.58 -8.12 -4.45
C TYR A 517 21.12 -7.98 -4.90
N ILE A 518 20.33 -7.18 -4.17
CA ILE A 518 18.93 -6.87 -4.51
C ILE A 518 18.83 -6.04 -5.78
N SER A 519 19.87 -5.26 -6.13
CA SER A 519 19.83 -4.41 -7.32
C SER A 519 20.17 -5.06 -8.65
N ARG A 520 20.68 -6.30 -8.64
CA ARG A 520 21.15 -6.97 -9.88
C ARG A 520 20.13 -6.97 -11.02
N PRO A 521 18.85 -7.32 -10.81
CA PRO A 521 17.91 -7.45 -11.94
C PRO A 521 17.65 -6.11 -12.64
N TYR A 522 17.39 -5.04 -11.89
CA TYR A 522 17.13 -3.73 -12.49
C TYR A 522 18.40 -2.98 -12.90
N LEU A 523 19.58 -3.30 -12.34
CA LEU A 523 20.87 -2.86 -12.90
C LEU A 523 21.15 -3.50 -14.25
N PHE A 524 20.86 -4.81 -14.39
CA PHE A 524 20.98 -5.50 -15.67
C PHE A 524 20.04 -4.90 -16.72
N LEU A 525 18.77 -4.65 -16.37
CA LEU A 525 17.82 -3.99 -17.26
C LEU A 525 18.24 -2.56 -17.62
N LEU A 526 18.82 -1.80 -16.67
CA LEU A 526 19.33 -0.46 -16.91
C LEU A 526 20.50 -0.49 -17.91
N LEU A 527 21.45 -1.41 -17.72
CA LEU A 527 22.56 -1.61 -18.65
C LEU A 527 22.05 -1.99 -20.04
N LEU A 528 21.08 -2.91 -20.13
CA LEU A 528 20.51 -3.33 -21.41
C LEU A 528 19.82 -2.17 -22.14
N ASN A 529 19.08 -1.33 -21.41
CA ASN A 529 18.47 -0.12 -21.98
C ASN A 529 19.53 0.92 -22.39
N LEU A 530 20.61 1.08 -21.62
CA LEU A 530 21.72 1.96 -21.98
C LEU A 530 22.39 1.50 -23.29
N LEU A 531 22.66 0.21 -23.44
CA LEU A 531 23.21 -0.36 -24.67
C LEU A 531 22.25 -0.18 -25.84
N GLY A 532 20.94 -0.37 -25.62
CA GLY A 532 19.92 -0.13 -26.64
C GLY A 532 19.85 1.34 -27.06
N PHE A 533 19.99 2.26 -26.12
CA PHE A 533 20.06 3.70 -26.39
C PHE A 533 21.24 4.05 -27.29
N VAL A 534 22.43 3.51 -26.99
CA VAL A 534 23.62 3.68 -27.84
C VAL A 534 23.41 3.08 -29.22
N ALA A 535 22.86 1.87 -29.32
CA ALA A 535 22.53 1.23 -30.59
C ALA A 535 21.56 2.07 -31.42
N GLY A 536 20.55 2.69 -30.79
CA GLY A 536 19.61 3.59 -31.48
C GLY A 536 20.24 4.88 -31.99
N ILE A 537 21.20 5.47 -31.26
CA ILE A 537 21.96 6.62 -31.78
C ILE A 537 22.74 6.22 -33.03
N VAL A 538 23.43 5.09 -32.98
CA VAL A 538 24.17 4.56 -34.14
C VAL A 538 23.20 4.27 -35.30
N HIS A 539 22.03 3.71 -35.02
CA HIS A 539 20.99 3.45 -36.03
C HIS A 539 20.51 4.74 -36.71
N ILE A 540 20.25 5.82 -35.95
CA ILE A 540 19.88 7.13 -36.53
C ILE A 540 20.98 7.66 -37.46
N VAL A 541 22.25 7.53 -37.06
CA VAL A 541 23.39 7.99 -37.89
C VAL A 541 23.48 7.16 -39.18
N MET A 542 23.34 5.84 -39.10
CA MET A 542 23.42 4.95 -40.26
C MET A 542 22.24 5.13 -41.24
N TYR A 543 21.03 5.35 -40.72
CA TYR A 543 19.80 5.42 -41.51
C TYR A 543 19.24 6.85 -41.65
N TRP A 544 20.08 7.87 -41.48
CA TRP A 544 19.67 9.28 -41.49
C TRP A 544 18.85 9.69 -42.73
N GLN A 545 19.11 9.06 -43.87
CA GLN A 545 18.41 9.32 -45.14
C GLN A 545 16.99 8.75 -45.20
N ILE A 546 16.65 7.77 -44.34
CA ILE A 546 15.36 7.08 -44.33
C ILE A 546 14.51 7.62 -43.17
N ARG A 547 13.69 8.63 -43.47
CA ARG A 547 12.89 9.34 -42.46
C ARG A 547 11.96 8.44 -41.64
N SER A 548 11.40 7.38 -42.23
CA SER A 548 10.53 6.43 -41.53
C SER A 548 11.28 5.64 -40.44
N GLU A 549 12.49 5.18 -40.74
CA GLU A 549 13.35 4.46 -39.79
C GLU A 549 13.80 5.38 -38.67
N VAL A 550 14.20 6.61 -39.01
CA VAL A 550 14.57 7.62 -38.01
C VAL A 550 13.41 7.91 -37.06
N ASN A 551 12.19 8.11 -37.57
CA ASN A 551 11.01 8.35 -36.73
C ASN A 551 10.70 7.17 -35.79
N THR A 552 10.80 5.94 -36.29
CA THR A 552 10.58 4.73 -35.49
C THR A 552 11.68 4.55 -34.43
N THR A 553 12.93 4.86 -34.78
CA THR A 553 14.04 4.85 -33.84
C THR A 553 13.86 5.89 -32.74
N ILE A 554 13.45 7.11 -33.09
CA ILE A 554 13.17 8.18 -32.12
C ILE A 554 12.07 7.75 -31.14
N LEU A 555 10.97 7.16 -31.63
CA LEU A 555 9.89 6.67 -30.77
C LEU A 555 10.40 5.64 -29.76
N ASN A 556 11.19 4.67 -30.20
CA ASN A 556 11.79 3.66 -29.32
C ASN A 556 12.81 4.28 -28.34
N LEU A 557 13.65 5.22 -28.79
CA LEU A 557 14.57 5.94 -27.93
C LEU A 557 13.85 6.75 -26.84
N CYS A 558 12.70 7.37 -27.15
CA CYS A 558 11.88 8.06 -26.13
C CYS A 558 11.42 7.09 -25.03
N TRP A 559 10.96 5.90 -25.41
CA TRP A 559 10.58 4.86 -24.46
C TRP A 559 11.78 4.30 -23.68
N THR A 560 12.92 4.07 -24.34
CA THR A 560 14.16 3.63 -23.70
C THR A 560 14.65 4.65 -22.66
N VAL A 561 14.61 5.95 -22.97
CA VAL A 561 14.94 7.02 -22.01
C VAL A 561 13.98 7.01 -20.83
N TYR A 562 12.68 6.88 -21.07
CA TYR A 562 11.69 6.75 -20.00
C TYR A 562 11.97 5.53 -19.11
N ASN A 563 12.25 4.36 -19.71
CA ASN A 563 12.61 3.14 -18.99
C ASN A 563 13.87 3.33 -18.14
N MET A 564 14.92 3.94 -18.70
CA MET A 564 16.14 4.24 -17.96
C MET A 564 15.88 5.14 -16.74
N LEU A 565 14.98 6.11 -16.85
CA LEU A 565 14.64 7.00 -15.73
C LEU A 565 13.86 6.27 -14.62
N ILE A 566 12.91 5.40 -14.99
CA ILE A 566 12.20 4.54 -14.01
C ILE A 566 13.16 3.55 -13.34
N LEU A 567 14.05 2.92 -14.11
CA LEU A 567 15.08 2.03 -13.60
C LEU A 567 16.09 2.78 -12.72
N GLY A 568 16.43 4.02 -13.06
CA GLY A 568 17.21 4.92 -12.22
C GLY A 568 16.56 5.17 -10.86
N ALA A 569 15.24 5.39 -10.83
CA ALA A 569 14.51 5.57 -9.58
C ALA A 569 14.45 4.26 -8.77
N SER A 570 14.37 3.12 -9.47
CA SER A 570 14.45 1.78 -8.88
C SER A 570 15.83 1.52 -8.24
N VAL A 571 16.91 1.97 -8.89
CA VAL A 571 18.27 1.94 -8.34
C VAL A 571 18.39 2.83 -7.12
N ALA A 572 17.83 4.04 -7.14
CA ALA A 572 17.82 4.92 -5.98
C ALA A 572 17.12 4.29 -4.75
N ALA A 573 16.07 3.49 -4.98
CA ALA A 573 15.39 2.78 -3.90
C ALA A 573 16.28 1.72 -3.23
N ALA A 574 17.30 1.22 -3.93
CA ALA A 574 18.27 0.24 -3.44
C ALA A 574 19.38 0.83 -2.55
N SER A 575 19.50 2.16 -2.50
CA SER A 575 20.41 2.88 -1.61
C SER A 575 19.81 2.95 -0.21
N GLU A 576 20.12 1.97 0.63
CA GLU A 576 19.61 1.89 1.99
C GLU A 576 20.20 2.99 2.86
N ARG A 577 19.32 3.82 3.42
CA ARG A 577 19.71 4.89 4.33
C ARG A 577 19.73 4.41 5.78
N LYS A 578 20.75 4.86 6.51
CA LYS A 578 20.98 4.63 7.92
C LYS A 578 19.76 5.02 8.72
N GLN A 579 19.35 4.09 9.56
CA GLN A 579 18.34 4.33 10.56
C GLN A 579 19.02 4.80 11.84
N VAL A 580 19.02 6.13 12.04
CA VAL A 580 19.69 6.75 13.19
C VAL A 580 18.95 6.48 14.51
N ARG A 581 17.66 6.16 14.47
CA ARG A 581 16.79 6.03 15.64
C ARG A 581 16.24 4.61 15.79
N ALA A 582 16.36 4.06 17.00
CA ALA A 582 15.84 2.74 17.36
C ALA A 582 14.31 2.70 17.38
N THR A 583 13.66 3.79 17.83
CA THR A 583 12.19 3.92 17.91
C THR A 583 11.70 4.99 16.95
N HIS A 584 10.59 4.72 16.26
CA HIS A 584 9.97 5.64 15.32
C HIS A 584 9.20 6.72 16.06
N ARG A 585 9.30 7.97 15.59
CA ARG A 585 8.56 9.10 16.17
C ARG A 585 7.28 9.39 15.39
N VAL A 586 6.18 9.52 16.13
CA VAL A 586 4.87 9.94 15.64
C VAL A 586 4.74 11.44 15.86
N THR A 587 4.36 12.19 14.82
CA THR A 587 4.12 13.64 14.97
C THR A 587 2.73 13.86 15.54
N MET A 588 2.66 14.68 16.57
CA MET A 588 1.40 14.96 17.25
C MET A 588 1.53 16.26 18.04
N LYS A 589 0.46 17.04 18.03
CA LYS A 589 0.29 18.20 18.89
C LYS A 589 -0.69 17.86 20.00
N MET A 590 -0.19 17.78 21.23
CA MET A 590 -1.02 17.67 22.42
C MET A 590 -0.49 18.61 23.51
N PRO A 591 -1.35 19.12 24.39
CA PRO A 591 -0.93 19.84 25.57
C PRO A 591 0.00 18.97 26.42
N VAL A 592 1.12 19.54 26.84
CA VAL A 592 2.10 18.92 27.74
C VAL A 592 2.57 19.95 28.76
N MET A 593 2.78 19.51 29.99
CA MET A 593 3.38 20.36 31.01
C MET A 593 4.75 19.81 31.39
N LEU A 594 5.77 20.66 31.36
CA LEU A 594 7.10 20.34 31.83
C LEU A 594 7.26 20.85 33.26
N LYS A 595 7.50 19.96 34.21
CA LYS A 595 7.78 20.29 35.60
C LYS A 595 9.27 20.14 35.87
N PHE A 596 9.92 21.24 36.24
CA PHE A 596 11.35 21.30 36.52
C PHE A 596 11.63 20.93 37.98
N SER A 597 12.86 20.51 38.27
CA SER A 597 13.32 20.22 39.63
C SER A 597 13.21 21.43 40.58
N THR A 598 13.23 22.63 40.03
CA THR A 598 13.02 23.90 40.75
C THR A 598 11.57 24.14 41.18
N GLY A 599 10.63 23.26 40.80
CA GLY A 599 9.19 23.43 41.02
C GLY A 599 8.49 24.30 39.98
N ARG A 600 9.24 24.95 39.07
CA ARG A 600 8.68 25.67 37.93
C ARG A 600 7.93 24.72 37.01
N THR A 601 6.80 25.15 36.48
CA THR A 601 6.06 24.45 35.43
C THR A 601 6.06 25.27 34.15
N LEU A 602 6.00 24.58 33.02
CA LEU A 602 5.89 25.21 31.71
C LEU A 602 4.88 24.46 30.86
N ALA A 603 3.79 25.14 30.50
CA ALA A 603 2.80 24.64 29.56
C ALA A 603 3.31 24.80 28.12
N CYS A 604 3.30 23.70 27.38
CA CYS A 604 3.81 23.58 26.03
C CYS A 604 2.89 22.67 25.19
N GLU A 605 3.26 22.48 23.92
CA GLU A 605 2.67 21.46 23.06
C GLU A 605 3.74 20.46 22.61
N THR A 606 3.36 19.20 22.46
CA THR A 606 4.23 18.23 21.79
C THR A 606 4.40 18.57 20.32
N ILE A 607 5.53 18.17 19.75
CA ILE A 607 5.80 18.14 18.31
C ILE A 607 5.71 16.69 17.82
N ASP A 608 6.32 15.79 18.57
CA ASP A 608 6.38 14.36 18.27
C ASP A 608 6.62 13.54 19.54
N TYR A 609 6.41 12.23 19.45
CA TYR A 609 6.69 11.27 20.52
C TYR A 609 7.19 9.93 19.97
N SER A 610 7.96 9.20 20.75
CA SER A 610 8.20 7.76 20.58
C SER A 610 8.24 7.10 21.95
N GLU A 611 8.33 5.77 21.99
CA GLU A 611 8.55 4.99 23.22
C GLU A 611 9.73 5.50 24.06
N GLY A 612 10.73 6.13 23.43
CA GLY A 612 11.93 6.61 24.13
C GLY A 612 11.90 8.07 24.58
N GLY A 613 10.86 8.85 24.23
CA GLY A 613 10.79 10.26 24.60
C GLY A 613 9.88 11.13 23.74
N VAL A 614 9.80 12.41 24.07
CA VAL A 614 8.92 13.39 23.41
C VAL A 614 9.70 14.60 22.89
N GLY A 615 9.30 15.12 21.74
CA GLY A 615 9.68 16.45 21.27
C GLY A 615 8.63 17.47 21.71
N VAL A 616 9.05 18.60 22.26
CA VAL A 616 8.17 19.63 22.81
C VAL A 616 8.51 20.98 22.19
N ALA A 617 7.50 21.72 21.76
CA ALA A 617 7.62 23.09 21.27
C ALA A 617 7.76 24.04 22.47
N LEU A 618 8.79 24.87 22.45
CA LEU A 618 9.05 25.87 23.49
C LEU A 618 8.65 27.27 23.01
N PRO A 619 8.14 28.13 23.90
CA PRO A 619 8.02 29.56 23.63
C PRO A 619 9.39 30.16 23.28
N LYS A 620 9.46 31.02 22.26
CA LYS A 620 10.72 31.55 21.69
C LYS A 620 11.70 32.19 22.69
N LYS A 621 11.24 32.61 23.87
CA LYS A 621 12.05 33.30 24.89
C LYS A 621 12.51 32.40 26.03
N ILE A 622 12.19 31.11 26.00
CA ILE A 622 12.51 30.17 27.07
C ILE A 622 13.56 29.19 26.57
N GLU A 623 14.69 29.18 27.26
CA GLU A 623 15.75 28.20 27.05
C GLU A 623 15.71 27.18 28.19
N VAL A 624 15.87 25.92 27.80
CA VAL A 624 15.96 24.78 28.73
C VAL A 624 17.35 24.16 28.57
N PRO A 625 18.18 24.15 29.63
CA PRO A 625 19.50 23.53 29.63
C PRO A 625 19.50 22.06 29.20
N MET A 626 20.56 21.66 28.49
CA MET A 626 20.84 20.25 28.24
C MET A 626 21.02 19.48 29.56
N HIS A 627 20.59 18.22 29.56
CA HIS A 627 20.68 17.30 30.70
C HIS A 627 19.87 17.68 31.94
N GLU A 628 19.05 18.73 31.89
CA GLU A 628 18.12 19.04 32.97
C GLU A 628 17.08 17.93 33.13
N ARG A 629 16.82 17.55 34.39
CA ARG A 629 15.76 16.58 34.73
C ARG A 629 14.43 17.29 34.79
N VAL A 630 13.45 16.75 34.07
CA VAL A 630 12.09 17.26 34.01
C VAL A 630 11.09 16.12 34.16
N THR A 631 9.92 16.44 34.68
CA THR A 631 8.76 15.54 34.60
C THR A 631 7.87 16.02 33.46
N VAL A 632 7.56 15.13 32.54
CA VAL A 632 6.66 15.36 31.42
C VAL A 632 5.27 14.93 31.84
N SER A 633 4.35 15.87 31.96
CA SER A 633 2.95 15.60 32.27
C SER A 633 2.12 15.65 31.00
N LEU A 634 1.55 14.51 30.62
CA LEU A 634 0.57 14.39 29.54
C LEU A 634 -0.84 14.33 30.14
N PHE A 635 -1.82 14.88 29.43
CA PHE A 635 -3.19 14.96 29.91
C PHE A 635 -4.13 14.16 29.02
N ARG A 636 -5.08 13.47 29.65
CA ARG A 636 -6.20 12.81 28.97
C ARG A 636 -7.49 13.11 29.72
N GLY A 637 -8.28 14.05 29.18
CA GLY A 637 -9.37 14.65 29.95
C GLY A 637 -8.80 15.41 31.13
N ASP A 638 -9.31 15.14 32.33
CA ASP A 638 -8.88 15.78 33.58
C ASP A 638 -7.78 14.99 34.32
N GLU A 639 -7.34 13.85 33.76
CA GLU A 639 -6.30 13.01 34.36
C GLU A 639 -4.90 13.41 33.87
N GLU A 640 -3.98 13.59 34.82
CA GLU A 640 -2.55 13.85 34.59
C GLU A 640 -1.74 12.54 34.65
N TYR A 641 -0.86 12.35 33.68
CA TYR A 641 0.08 11.23 33.61
C TYR A 641 1.51 11.76 33.54
N ALA A 642 2.32 11.43 34.55
CA ALA A 642 3.63 12.03 34.76
C ALA A 642 4.78 11.06 34.46
N PHE A 643 5.70 11.48 33.59
CA PHE A 643 6.83 10.67 33.12
C PHE A 643 8.18 11.35 33.42
N PRO A 644 9.11 10.68 34.12
CA PRO A 644 10.44 11.22 34.36
C PRO A 644 11.25 11.26 33.06
N ALA A 645 11.84 12.41 32.75
CA ALA A 645 12.63 12.61 31.54
C ALA A 645 13.85 13.51 31.79
N THR A 646 14.79 13.45 30.84
CA THR A 646 15.98 14.30 30.81
C THR A 646 16.05 15.00 29.46
N VAL A 647 16.46 16.27 29.46
CA VAL A 647 16.68 17.03 28.22
C VAL A 647 17.87 16.44 27.47
N GLY A 648 17.60 15.85 26.31
CA GLY A 648 18.62 15.24 25.44
C GLY A 648 18.97 16.07 24.20
N TYR A 649 18.13 17.04 23.85
CA TYR A 649 18.31 17.92 22.70
C TYR A 649 17.68 19.28 22.95
N THR A 650 18.33 20.37 22.54
CA THR A 650 17.82 21.74 22.65
C THR A 650 18.12 22.52 21.37
N GLU A 651 17.13 23.26 20.87
CA GLU A 651 17.25 24.21 19.75
C GLU A 651 16.27 25.38 19.99
N PRO A 652 16.53 26.59 19.50
CA PRO A 652 15.57 27.69 19.61
C PRO A 652 14.13 27.28 19.23
N GLY A 653 13.22 27.36 20.21
CA GLY A 653 11.80 27.03 20.04
C GLY A 653 11.42 25.55 20.16
N ARG A 654 12.35 24.64 20.46
CA ARG A 654 12.02 23.22 20.73
C ARG A 654 13.02 22.49 21.62
N VAL A 655 12.54 21.49 22.35
CA VAL A 655 13.36 20.61 23.18
C VAL A 655 13.02 19.15 22.90
N GLY A 656 14.03 18.29 22.90
CA GLY A 656 13.88 16.84 22.86
C GLY A 656 14.12 16.25 24.24
N LEU A 657 13.11 15.59 24.79
CA LEU A 657 13.14 14.94 26.09
C LEU A 657 13.28 13.43 25.87
N ARG A 658 14.16 12.80 26.65
CA ARG A 658 14.36 11.36 26.68
C ARG A 658 13.82 10.83 28.00
N PHE A 659 12.95 9.82 27.96
CA PHE A 659 12.45 9.22 29.19
C PHE A 659 13.59 8.55 29.97
N SER A 660 13.50 8.65 31.29
CA SER A 660 14.27 7.80 32.19
C SER A 660 13.70 6.38 32.13
N GLU A 661 14.29 5.44 32.87
CA GLU A 661 13.70 4.11 33.02
C GLU A 661 12.29 4.25 33.60
N LEU A 662 11.28 3.90 32.80
CA LEU A 662 9.88 4.01 33.16
C LEU A 662 9.47 2.77 33.94
N THR A 663 8.62 2.97 34.95
CA THR A 663 7.92 1.83 35.55
C THR A 663 6.95 1.24 34.54
N ARG A 664 6.55 -0.01 34.76
CA ARG A 664 5.57 -0.70 33.93
C ARG A 664 4.25 0.06 33.79
N GLU A 665 3.77 0.62 34.91
CA GLU A 665 2.56 1.45 34.95
C GLU A 665 2.74 2.71 34.08
N GLN A 666 3.90 3.37 34.17
CA GLN A 666 4.23 4.52 33.32
C GLN A 666 4.33 4.15 31.84
N GLU A 667 4.88 2.98 31.49
CA GLU A 667 4.88 2.56 30.08
C GLU A 667 3.47 2.31 29.55
N TYR A 668 2.62 1.64 30.34
CA TYR A 668 1.21 1.43 30.01
C TYR A 668 0.48 2.77 29.85
N ASP A 669 0.63 3.68 30.81
CA ASP A 669 0.05 5.02 30.77
C ASP A 669 0.54 5.85 29.59
N PHE A 670 1.82 5.72 29.24
CA PHE A 670 2.39 6.38 28.08
C PHE A 670 1.73 5.88 26.79
N VAL A 671 1.61 4.55 26.60
CA VAL A 671 0.90 3.97 25.44
C VAL A 671 -0.57 4.41 25.42
N LYS A 672 -1.25 4.33 26.56
CA LYS A 672 -2.66 4.72 26.77
C LYS A 672 -2.95 6.18 26.43
N THR A 673 -2.00 7.09 26.68
CA THR A 673 -2.13 8.53 26.45
C THR A 673 -1.58 8.99 25.10
N THR A 674 -0.87 8.13 24.37
CA THR A 674 -0.27 8.46 23.07
C THR A 674 -0.77 7.56 21.95
N PHE A 675 -0.16 6.39 21.77
CA PHE A 675 -0.44 5.46 20.67
C PHE A 675 -1.88 4.90 20.67
N ALA A 676 -2.48 4.69 21.86
CA ALA A 676 -3.81 4.10 21.98
C ALA A 676 -4.95 5.12 21.99
N ARG A 677 -4.68 6.42 21.74
CA ARG A 677 -5.75 7.43 21.65
C ARG A 677 -6.69 7.12 20.49
N ALA A 678 -7.98 7.46 20.64
CA ALA A 678 -8.99 7.24 19.59
C ALA A 678 -8.68 8.01 18.29
N ASP A 679 -7.99 9.15 18.40
CA ASP A 679 -7.62 10.03 17.31
C ASP A 679 -6.16 9.90 16.86
N ALA A 680 -5.37 8.99 17.46
CA ALA A 680 -3.92 8.87 17.27
C ALA A 680 -3.49 8.81 15.78
N TRP A 681 -4.30 8.13 14.97
CA TRP A 681 -4.01 7.85 13.56
C TRP A 681 -4.90 8.62 12.59
N THR A 682 -5.68 9.57 13.10
CA THR A 682 -6.49 10.48 12.28
C THR A 682 -5.65 11.68 11.83
N GLY A 683 -6.04 12.32 10.72
CA GLY A 683 -5.34 13.51 10.23
C GLY A 683 -3.93 13.28 9.65
N TRP A 684 -3.45 12.04 9.57
CA TRP A 684 -2.09 11.74 9.07
C TRP A 684 -1.85 12.14 7.61
N SER A 685 -2.92 12.32 6.82
CA SER A 685 -2.88 12.85 5.47
C SER A 685 -2.86 14.38 5.38
N GLU A 686 -3.05 15.07 6.50
CA GLU A 686 -3.11 16.53 6.53
C GLU A 686 -1.79 17.16 6.10
N GLY A 687 -1.88 18.22 5.30
CA GLY A 687 -0.71 18.90 4.73
C GLY A 687 -0.06 18.20 3.52
N ARG A 688 -0.47 16.97 3.17
CA ARG A 688 0.00 16.33 1.92
C ARG A 688 -0.59 17.04 0.71
N ARG A 689 0.27 17.40 -0.24
CA ARG A 689 -0.16 18.05 -1.48
C ARG A 689 -0.75 17.00 -2.42
N PRO A 690 -1.99 17.15 -2.91
CA PRO A 690 -2.62 16.17 -3.80
C PRO A 690 -1.83 15.96 -5.09
N ASP A 691 -2.04 14.79 -5.71
CA ASP A 691 -1.41 14.43 -6.98
C ASP A 691 -1.81 15.34 -8.14
N THR A 692 -0.86 15.56 -9.05
CA THR A 692 -1.13 16.01 -10.41
C THR A 692 -0.20 15.25 -11.37
N PRO A 693 -0.67 14.76 -12.53
CA PRO A 693 0.13 13.87 -13.38
C PRO A 693 1.50 14.44 -13.77
N LEU A 694 1.54 15.70 -14.19
CA LEU A 694 2.80 16.37 -14.59
C LEU A 694 3.78 16.54 -13.42
N ARG A 695 3.28 16.82 -12.21
CA ARG A 695 4.14 16.93 -11.03
C ARG A 695 4.68 15.55 -10.63
N GLY A 696 3.81 14.55 -10.61
CA GLY A 696 4.20 13.15 -10.38
C GLY A 696 5.32 12.72 -11.32
N LEU A 697 5.12 12.94 -12.62
CA LEU A 697 6.12 12.66 -13.66
C LEU A 697 7.43 13.40 -13.36
N SER A 698 7.39 14.73 -13.22
CA SER A 698 8.60 15.54 -12.97
C SER A 698 9.39 15.06 -11.75
N HIS A 699 8.69 14.64 -10.69
CA HIS A 699 9.31 14.19 -9.46
C HIS A 699 9.94 12.82 -9.63
N VAL A 700 9.26 11.87 -10.28
CA VAL A 700 9.81 10.55 -10.61
C VAL A 700 11.04 10.69 -11.53
N LEU A 701 10.98 11.54 -12.55
CA LEU A 701 12.12 11.79 -13.43
C LEU A 701 13.32 12.37 -12.67
N LEU A 702 13.10 13.31 -11.75
CA LEU A 702 14.15 13.87 -10.90
C LEU A 702 14.77 12.83 -9.96
N VAL A 703 13.96 11.95 -9.39
CA VAL A 703 14.46 10.82 -8.57
C VAL A 703 15.25 9.86 -9.45
N GLY A 704 14.78 9.60 -10.67
CA GLY A 704 15.43 8.75 -11.65
C GLY A 704 16.83 9.23 -12.05
N THR A 705 16.96 10.51 -12.40
CA THR A 705 18.26 11.10 -12.76
C THR A 705 19.23 11.09 -11.57
N ARG A 706 18.75 11.41 -10.37
CA ARG A 706 19.56 11.31 -9.14
C ARG A 706 20.00 9.89 -8.83
N GLY A 707 19.15 8.90 -9.09
CA GLY A 707 19.50 7.49 -8.91
C GLY A 707 20.62 7.03 -9.85
N ILE A 708 20.55 7.43 -11.13
CA ILE A 708 21.62 7.15 -12.10
C ILE A 708 22.92 7.85 -11.69
N ALA A 709 22.87 9.13 -11.31
CA ALA A 709 24.05 9.86 -10.85
C ALA A 709 24.67 9.21 -9.59
N GLY A 710 23.83 8.86 -8.61
CA GLY A 710 24.25 8.16 -7.40
C GLY A 710 24.91 6.81 -7.70
N LEU A 711 24.41 6.05 -8.68
CA LEU A 711 25.04 4.79 -9.09
C LEU A 711 26.49 5.00 -9.57
N PHE A 712 26.76 6.03 -10.37
CA PHE A 712 28.12 6.35 -10.82
C PHE A 712 29.03 6.76 -9.65
N GLU A 713 28.51 7.51 -8.68
CA GLU A 713 29.26 7.87 -7.47
C GLU A 713 29.65 6.62 -6.65
N HIS A 714 28.73 5.67 -6.50
CA HIS A 714 28.99 4.42 -5.78
C HIS A 714 30.02 3.56 -6.53
N LEU A 715 29.86 3.41 -7.85
CA LEU A 715 30.81 2.67 -8.69
C LEU A 715 32.21 3.30 -8.63
N TYR A 716 32.30 4.63 -8.69
CA TYR A 716 33.58 5.34 -8.58
C TYR A 716 34.22 5.15 -7.19
N SER A 717 33.43 5.23 -6.12
CA SER A 717 33.91 5.00 -4.75
C SER A 717 34.43 3.57 -4.56
N ASP A 718 33.72 2.57 -5.08
CA ASP A 718 34.11 1.16 -5.00
C ASP A 718 35.37 0.87 -5.84
N LEU A 719 35.46 1.42 -7.06
CA LEU A 719 36.66 1.35 -7.89
C LEU A 719 37.86 2.01 -7.20
N ARG A 720 37.69 3.20 -6.61
CA ARG A 720 38.73 3.89 -5.87
C ARG A 720 39.20 3.07 -4.66
N THR A 721 38.27 2.46 -3.94
CA THR A 721 38.59 1.59 -2.79
C THR A 721 39.32 0.33 -3.24
N TRP A 722 38.93 -0.26 -4.37
CA TRP A 722 39.61 -1.42 -4.96
C TRP A 722 41.02 -1.07 -5.44
N MET A 723 41.19 0.05 -6.15
CA MET A 723 42.51 0.53 -6.60
C MET A 723 43.44 0.91 -5.44
N ASN A 724 42.88 1.39 -4.32
CA ASN A 724 43.64 1.74 -3.12
C ASN A 724 43.94 0.55 -2.20
N LYS A 725 43.36 -0.64 -2.43
CA LYS A 725 43.80 -1.87 -1.76
C LYS A 725 45.17 -2.25 -2.32
N ARG A 726 46.23 -1.79 -1.64
CA ARG A 726 47.60 -2.33 -1.85
C ARG A 726 47.54 -3.86 -1.72
N PRO A 727 48.23 -4.62 -2.59
CA PRO A 727 48.34 -6.06 -2.39
C PRO A 727 48.92 -6.29 -0.99
N VAL A 728 48.20 -7.03 -0.16
CA VAL A 728 48.74 -7.50 1.12
C VAL A 728 49.97 -8.32 0.77
N ASP A 729 51.14 -7.85 1.21
CA ASP A 729 52.41 -8.53 1.01
C ASP A 729 52.40 -9.82 1.84
N VAL A 730 51.98 -10.92 1.20
CA VAL A 730 51.83 -12.26 1.82
C VAL A 730 53.17 -12.77 2.39
N LYS A 731 54.31 -12.11 2.11
CA LYS A 731 55.61 -12.45 2.70
C LYS A 731 55.82 -11.97 4.14
N LYS A 732 55.00 -11.07 4.69
CA LYS A 732 55.14 -10.60 6.10
C LYS A 732 54.35 -11.40 7.14
N LEU A 733 53.61 -12.44 6.76
CA LEU A 733 52.83 -13.28 7.68
C LEU A 733 53.49 -14.63 8.02
N LYS A 734 54.76 -14.86 7.64
CA LYS A 734 55.47 -16.13 7.94
C LYS A 734 56.60 -16.04 8.97
N THR A 735 56.77 -14.93 9.67
CA THR A 735 57.79 -14.79 10.72
C THR A 735 57.21 -14.09 11.94
N LYS A 736 56.38 -14.80 12.69
CA LYS A 736 56.11 -14.62 14.11
C LYS A 736 55.18 -15.74 14.53
N ASP A 737 55.79 -16.90 14.80
CA ASP A 737 55.40 -17.93 15.76
C ASP A 737 56.44 -19.04 15.64
N GLN A 738 57.61 -18.77 16.23
CA GLN A 738 58.57 -19.74 16.74
C GLN A 738 58.82 -19.38 18.20
#